data_AF-A0A8C6WHM4-F1
#
_entry.id   AF-A0A8C6WHM4-F1
#
_cell.length_a   1.000
_cell.length_b   1.000
_cell.length_c   1.000
_cell.angle_alpha   90.00
_cell.angle_beta   90.00
_cell.angle_gamma   90.00
#
_symmetry.space_group_name_H-M   'P 1'
#
loop_
_entity.id
_entity.type
_entity.pdbx_description
1 polymer ?
#
loop_
_entity_poly.entity_id
_entity_poly.type
_entity_poly.pdbx_seq_one_letter_code
_entity_poly.pdbx_strand_id
1 'polypeptide(L)'
;MWGLANSFPPGALVSPTTINMCSHFFGCNFMIKEWVDQMQKELISLADKATAGKSLTEIFLRNRHLYTVEQNDADKLVDRAAWNIEQLLRKRSLALEKLATAAETFQMEHKWKDEFEHSVFRSQLDPNKTEGRIRPDFRHDSSFKRLTDHNYTAVHIPTDIYNGSTIVLNELKWTERLEEVFRRNKEDDPTLLWQVFGSATGLARYYPASPWMDVRKTPSKIDLYDVRRRPWYIQGAASPKDMLILVDASGSVSGLTLKLIRTSVSEMLETLSDDDYVNVVYFNTRVKQTACFDHLVQANVRNKKLLKDAVQNITAKGITNYTKGFEFAFQQLSATNVSRANCNKIIMLFTDGGEERAQAILERYNADKKVRIFTFSVGQHNYDKRPIQWMACSNKGKTHFDEPDYMWMPLQEYLDVLGRPMVLADQQAKQVQWTNVYLDALELGLVITGTLPVFNKTKSKDDRNGEVRAHQNQLILGVMGIDVSLKDIKKLTPRFTIGPNGYYFAIDPNGYVLLHPNLQPKNPKFQEPVTLDFLDAELENDIKVEIRTTMIDGETGERSIKTLVKSQDERYIDRGVRTYTWAPVNVAFVLERFDEFGYTYIAPREYCKELKISHNNSQFLQDFNMFIDRNTPDACNVSLVSRLILDAGLTAELVKEWKKESVDGVVARFVATDGGLPESFQKGIYWSENPEPYECSSYKRALDNEIYIFTAPIFNAEGRELVTDTGILVSKAVDLSLDEVTLKPAVVGVKLNVTHWMNSFINATLKVNCKDEICGCLRNDKHIDCVILDDGGFLLMSNQDEYISLIGQFFGEVDPVLMINLVNTSLYFFNKTYDYQSVCDPEEDSKAAAGLRSVYVVRQSVMLLKGIFGKISTGRTFKYIYSLFPVASSEEDISVNMFKESCITEQTQYYFDNDERSYSGVLDCGNCSRMYRAEKLPNTNLVFLITDAKATCLSCDPRPLRQAEQPCILSPPAVAPVAFSHMLLLLDRVDQYFCRGGRSDWPAMEAPRSGDEGVGCFSTIENSNVFAVEVRAEWNGANTENVESGGYRVTLKIFKGCFCAPLGPQHSFRQFYFVKLPRLSHTYYFTNMACLVSTCSMQGDPR
;
A
#
# COMPACT_ATOMS: atom_id res chain seq x y z
N MET A 1 0.73 -8.94 75.52
CA MET A 1 -0.45 -8.12 75.88
C MET A 1 -1.61 -8.71 75.07
N TRP A 2 -2.71 -9.14 75.68
CA TRP A 2 -3.89 -8.28 75.96
C TRP A 2 -4.27 -7.45 74.70
N GLY A 3 -5.43 -7.63 74.05
CA GLY A 3 -6.55 -8.56 74.26
C GLY A 3 -7.80 -8.13 73.47
N LEU A 4 -8.90 -8.88 73.63
CA LEU A 4 -10.29 -8.73 73.08
C LEU A 4 -10.53 -9.53 71.77
N ALA A 5 -11.47 -10.48 71.62
CA ALA A 5 -12.75 -10.84 72.31
C ALA A 5 -13.88 -9.79 72.13
N ASN A 6 -15.14 -10.13 71.81
CA ASN A 6 -15.79 -11.41 71.46
C ASN A 6 -17.22 -11.14 70.94
N SER A 7 -17.70 -11.74 69.84
CA SER A 7 -19.15 -12.02 69.60
C SER A 7 -19.47 -12.69 68.24
N PHE A 8 -20.06 -13.90 68.28
CA PHE A 8 -20.96 -14.42 67.24
C PHE A 8 -22.43 -14.19 67.67
N PRO A 9 -23.45 -14.30 66.78
CA PRO A 9 -24.23 -15.56 66.72
C PRO A 9 -24.64 -15.89 65.23
N PRO A 10 -25.63 -16.75 64.89
CA PRO A 10 -25.24 -17.99 64.19
C PRO A 10 -26.10 -18.44 62.98
N GLY A 11 -25.55 -19.38 62.20
CA GLY A 11 -26.32 -20.55 61.74
C GLY A 11 -26.93 -20.52 60.34
N ALA A 12 -26.29 -21.25 59.42
CA ALA A 12 -26.98 -22.05 58.40
C ALA A 12 -26.16 -23.33 58.18
N LEU A 13 -26.78 -24.52 58.25
CA LEU A 13 -26.10 -25.76 57.86
C LEU A 13 -26.19 -25.95 56.34
N VAL A 14 -25.05 -26.25 55.71
CA VAL A 14 -24.97 -26.84 54.37
C VAL A 14 -24.12 -28.10 54.48
N SER A 15 -24.46 -29.13 53.68
CA SER A 15 -23.89 -30.47 53.78
C SER A 15 -22.44 -30.58 53.29
N PRO A 16 -21.59 -31.40 53.94
CA PRO A 16 -20.20 -31.58 53.56
C PRO A 16 -20.04 -32.56 52.38
N THR A 17 -20.25 -32.07 51.15
CA THR A 17 -19.99 -32.83 49.91
C THR A 17 -19.32 -31.96 48.84
N THR A 18 -18.24 -31.28 49.19
CA THR A 18 -17.23 -30.78 48.24
C THR A 18 -15.88 -31.41 48.58
N ILE A 19 -15.25 -32.05 47.61
CA ILE A 19 -13.86 -32.50 47.74
C ILE A 19 -13.00 -31.25 47.50
N ASN A 20 -12.61 -30.56 48.57
CA ASN A 20 -11.67 -29.45 48.48
C ASN A 20 -10.31 -29.97 48.00
N MET A 21 -9.95 -29.72 46.74
CA MET A 21 -8.61 -30.02 46.27
C MET A 21 -7.58 -29.23 47.12
N CYS A 22 -6.53 -29.91 47.59
CA CYS A 22 -5.41 -29.31 48.34
C CYS A 22 -5.71 -28.50 49.63
N SER A 23 -6.89 -28.61 50.29
CA SER A 23 -7.11 -27.88 51.56
C SER A 23 -6.34 -28.44 52.77
N HIS A 24 -5.63 -29.56 52.59
CA HIS A 24 -4.61 -30.06 53.51
C HIS A 24 -3.38 -30.56 52.72
N PHE A 25 -2.26 -30.69 53.44
CA PHE A 25 -0.94 -31.18 53.03
C PHE A 25 0.00 -30.25 52.25
N PHE A 26 1.21 -30.13 52.81
CA PHE A 26 2.46 -29.67 52.17
C PHE A 26 2.91 -30.54 50.96
N GLY A 27 2.22 -31.66 50.69
CA GLY A 27 2.67 -32.74 49.81
C GLY A 27 2.46 -32.51 48.32
N CYS A 28 1.31 -31.94 47.90
CA CYS A 28 1.00 -31.74 46.48
C CYS A 28 2.03 -30.84 45.77
N ASN A 29 2.62 -29.88 46.50
CA ASN A 29 3.72 -29.05 46.01
C ASN A 29 4.94 -29.85 45.54
N PHE A 30 5.27 -30.94 46.25
CA PHE A 30 6.42 -31.78 45.91
C PHE A 30 6.05 -32.80 44.83
N MET A 31 4.85 -33.39 44.91
CA MET A 31 4.35 -34.38 43.96
C MET A 31 4.30 -33.87 42.51
N ILE A 32 3.72 -32.68 42.29
CA ILE A 32 3.59 -32.12 40.93
C ILE A 32 4.96 -31.78 40.34
N LYS A 33 5.89 -31.31 41.18
CA LYS A 33 7.27 -31.06 40.77
C LYS A 33 8.05 -32.34 40.47
N GLU A 34 7.88 -33.38 41.28
CA GLU A 34 8.44 -34.72 41.05
C GLU A 34 7.97 -35.30 39.70
N TRP A 35 6.68 -35.15 39.38
CA TRP A 35 6.15 -35.51 38.06
C TRP A 35 6.80 -34.68 36.94
N VAL A 36 6.85 -33.35 37.06
CA VAL A 36 7.46 -32.48 36.03
C VAL A 36 8.93 -32.78 35.80
N ASP A 37 9.71 -32.95 36.87
CA ASP A 37 11.13 -33.33 36.79
C ASP A 37 11.32 -34.75 36.21
N GLN A 38 10.34 -35.65 36.28
CA GLN A 38 10.39 -36.97 35.63
C GLN A 38 10.02 -36.87 34.14
N MET A 39 8.88 -36.25 33.83
CA MET A 39 8.35 -36.10 32.47
C MET A 39 9.30 -35.28 31.58
N GLN A 40 9.98 -34.28 32.15
CA GLN A 40 11.05 -33.54 31.49
C GLN A 40 12.23 -34.44 31.06
N LYS A 41 12.64 -35.40 31.91
CA LYS A 41 13.76 -36.30 31.62
C LYS A 41 13.38 -37.29 30.52
N GLU A 42 12.17 -37.84 30.57
CA GLU A 42 11.66 -38.75 29.55
C GLU A 42 11.53 -38.05 28.19
N LEU A 43 10.93 -36.84 28.15
CA LEU A 43 10.81 -36.02 26.94
C LEU A 43 12.17 -35.70 26.32
N ILE A 44 13.11 -35.19 27.12
CA ILE A 44 14.43 -34.80 26.60
C ILE A 44 15.26 -36.04 26.25
N SER A 45 15.17 -37.14 26.98
CA SER A 45 15.85 -38.39 26.60
C SER A 45 15.29 -38.99 25.30
N LEU A 46 13.98 -38.83 25.04
CA LEU A 46 13.36 -39.22 23.77
C LEU A 46 13.84 -38.31 22.63
N ALA A 47 13.88 -37.00 22.85
CA ALA A 47 14.32 -36.02 21.85
C ALA A 47 15.82 -36.14 21.51
N ASP A 48 16.70 -36.25 22.52
CA ASP A 48 18.15 -36.51 22.36
C ASP A 48 18.36 -37.75 21.47
N LYS A 49 17.71 -38.86 21.84
CA LYS A 49 17.85 -40.16 21.17
C LYS A 49 17.28 -40.16 19.75
N ALA A 50 16.12 -39.54 19.54
CA ALA A 50 15.45 -39.55 18.25
C ALA A 50 16.03 -38.54 17.25
N THR A 51 16.56 -37.39 17.72
CA THR A 51 17.26 -36.43 16.85
C THR A 51 18.68 -36.86 16.52
N ALA A 52 19.39 -37.49 17.48
CA ALA A 52 20.81 -37.79 17.41
C ALA A 52 21.72 -36.55 17.16
N GLY A 53 21.31 -35.37 17.66
CA GLY A 53 22.03 -34.11 17.46
C GLY A 53 23.50 -34.14 17.88
N LYS A 54 23.84 -34.88 18.95
CA LYS A 54 25.22 -35.10 19.41
C LYS A 54 26.08 -35.81 18.34
N SER A 55 25.53 -36.83 17.66
CA SER A 55 26.20 -37.51 16.56
C SER A 55 26.38 -36.60 15.34
N LEU A 56 25.48 -35.65 15.10
CA LEU A 56 25.68 -34.63 14.07
C LEU A 56 26.83 -33.68 14.44
N THR A 57 26.94 -33.26 15.70
CA THR A 57 28.10 -32.49 16.20
C THR A 57 29.41 -33.25 15.99
N GLU A 58 29.44 -34.56 16.29
CA GLU A 58 30.60 -35.43 16.05
C GLU A 58 30.95 -35.55 14.56
N ILE A 59 29.96 -35.63 13.67
CA ILE A 59 30.15 -35.64 12.21
C ILE A 59 30.78 -34.32 11.72
N PHE A 60 30.28 -33.16 12.19
CA PHE A 60 30.88 -31.86 11.90
C PHE A 60 32.35 -31.78 12.36
N LEU A 61 32.65 -32.25 13.58
CA LEU A 61 34.01 -32.26 14.13
C LEU A 61 34.95 -33.18 13.34
N ARG A 62 34.52 -34.40 13.00
CA ARG A 62 35.32 -35.38 12.25
C ARG A 62 35.64 -34.89 10.83
N ASN A 63 34.71 -34.17 10.21
CA ASN A 63 34.82 -33.69 8.84
C ASN A 63 35.32 -32.23 8.74
N ARG A 64 35.96 -31.69 9.80
CA ARG A 64 36.57 -30.34 9.86
C ARG A 64 37.52 -30.00 8.70
N HIS A 65 38.05 -30.99 8.00
CA HIS A 65 38.94 -30.80 6.84
C HIS A 65 38.19 -30.42 5.53
N LEU A 66 36.85 -30.44 5.52
CA LEU A 66 36.02 -30.11 4.36
C LEU A 66 35.53 -28.65 4.36
N TYR A 67 35.76 -27.88 5.42
CA TYR A 67 35.28 -26.51 5.57
C TYR A 67 36.26 -25.65 6.38
N THR A 68 36.07 -24.33 6.29
CA THR A 68 36.71 -23.32 7.15
C THR A 68 35.64 -22.51 7.87
N VAL A 69 36.04 -21.81 8.93
CA VAL A 69 35.16 -20.90 9.69
C VAL A 69 35.65 -19.48 9.45
N GLU A 70 34.78 -18.64 8.90
CA GLU A 70 35.05 -17.21 8.65
C GLU A 70 34.12 -16.36 9.53
N GLN A 71 34.59 -15.18 9.94
CA GLN A 71 33.81 -14.25 10.75
C GLN A 71 33.07 -13.25 9.85
N ASN A 72 31.76 -13.10 10.06
CA ASN A 72 31.01 -11.98 9.50
C ASN A 72 31.40 -10.69 10.23
N ASP A 73 31.94 -9.73 9.49
CA ASP A 73 32.27 -8.38 9.96
C ASP A 73 31.10 -7.46 9.60
N ALA A 74 30.27 -7.10 10.59
CA ALA A 74 28.99 -6.44 10.36
C ALA A 74 29.17 -5.08 9.65
N ASP A 75 30.11 -4.25 10.11
CA ASP A 75 30.44 -2.96 9.51
C ASP A 75 30.80 -3.12 8.03
N LYS A 76 31.74 -4.02 7.69
CA LYS A 76 32.16 -4.26 6.30
C LYS A 76 31.06 -4.87 5.42
N LEU A 77 30.07 -5.54 6.00
CA LEU A 77 28.90 -6.07 5.29
C LEU A 77 27.88 -4.96 5.01
N VAL A 78 27.60 -4.10 6.00
CA VAL A 78 26.70 -2.95 5.85
C VAL A 78 27.29 -1.92 4.88
N ASP A 79 28.56 -1.55 5.04
CA ASP A 79 29.30 -0.69 4.11
C ASP A 79 29.17 -1.21 2.67
N ARG A 80 29.47 -2.50 2.46
CA ARG A 80 29.41 -3.13 1.13
C ARG A 80 27.99 -3.20 0.57
N ALA A 81 26.98 -3.39 1.41
CA ALA A 81 25.58 -3.44 0.99
C ALA A 81 25.08 -2.04 0.57
N ALA A 82 25.28 -1.04 1.41
CA ALA A 82 24.98 0.37 1.14
C ALA A 82 25.65 0.82 -0.17
N TRP A 83 26.97 0.62 -0.23
CA TRP A 83 27.81 0.91 -1.39
C TRP A 83 27.34 0.24 -2.70
N ASN A 84 26.84 -1.01 -2.64
CA ASN A 84 26.31 -1.72 -3.81
C ASN A 84 25.00 -1.12 -4.32
N ILE A 85 24.01 -0.96 -3.41
CA ILE A 85 22.68 -0.40 -3.71
C ILE A 85 22.84 0.93 -4.43
N GLU A 86 23.79 1.72 -3.98
CA GLU A 86 24.11 3.00 -4.54
C GLU A 86 24.65 3.00 -5.97
N GLN A 87 25.49 2.01 -6.34
CA GLN A 87 26.00 1.95 -7.71
C GLN A 87 24.87 1.67 -8.70
N LEU A 88 23.83 0.94 -8.26
CA LEU A 88 22.58 0.79 -8.99
C LEU A 88 21.88 2.15 -9.11
N LEU A 89 21.61 2.86 -8.00
CA LEU A 89 20.93 4.17 -8.02
C LEU A 89 21.69 5.23 -8.85
N ARG A 90 23.02 5.32 -8.76
CA ARG A 90 23.85 6.27 -9.53
C ARG A 90 23.78 6.01 -11.04
N LYS A 91 23.87 4.74 -11.47
CA LYS A 91 23.74 4.37 -12.88
C LYS A 91 22.37 4.79 -13.44
N ARG A 92 21.32 4.67 -12.64
CA ARG A 92 19.95 5.10 -12.99
C ARG A 92 19.86 6.64 -13.04
N SER A 93 20.50 7.37 -12.11
CA SER A 93 20.63 8.84 -12.15
C SER A 93 21.26 9.33 -13.46
N LEU A 94 22.41 8.77 -13.85
CA LEU A 94 23.11 9.14 -15.08
C LEU A 94 22.27 8.85 -16.35
N ALA A 95 21.43 7.82 -16.34
CA ALA A 95 20.48 7.53 -17.41
C ALA A 95 19.30 8.54 -17.46
N LEU A 96 18.79 8.98 -16.30
CA LEU A 96 17.80 10.06 -16.18
C LEU A 96 18.34 11.40 -16.66
N GLU A 97 19.57 11.76 -16.28
CA GLU A 97 20.24 13.00 -16.68
C GLU A 97 20.45 13.08 -18.20
N LYS A 98 20.85 11.96 -18.84
CA LYS A 98 20.90 11.82 -20.31
C LYS A 98 19.52 12.07 -20.93
N LEU A 99 18.47 11.42 -20.43
CA LEU A 99 17.11 11.51 -20.98
C LEU A 99 16.51 12.91 -20.84
N ALA A 100 16.58 13.51 -19.65
CA ALA A 100 16.04 14.84 -19.39
C ALA A 100 16.76 15.90 -20.24
N THR A 101 18.09 15.80 -20.38
CA THR A 101 18.87 16.71 -21.23
C THR A 101 18.51 16.56 -22.70
N ALA A 102 18.33 15.33 -23.20
CA ALA A 102 17.90 15.08 -24.57
C ALA A 102 16.47 15.59 -24.84
N ALA A 103 15.55 15.42 -23.91
CA ALA A 103 14.18 15.91 -24.04
C ALA A 103 14.11 17.45 -24.15
N GLU A 104 14.91 18.17 -23.36
CA GLU A 104 15.02 19.63 -23.43
C GLU A 104 15.55 20.11 -24.79
N THR A 105 16.55 19.43 -25.37
CA THR A 105 17.08 19.81 -26.68
C THR A 105 16.11 19.46 -27.80
N PHE A 106 15.49 18.28 -27.78
CA PHE A 106 14.57 17.84 -28.83
C PHE A 106 13.30 18.71 -28.92
N GLN A 107 12.74 19.17 -27.79
CA GLN A 107 11.62 20.10 -27.79
C GLN A 107 12.05 21.55 -28.12
N MET A 108 13.29 21.95 -27.80
CA MET A 108 13.82 23.26 -28.26
C MET A 108 14.03 23.31 -29.78
N GLU A 109 14.39 22.17 -30.39
CA GLU A 109 14.53 22.03 -31.85
C GLU A 109 13.19 21.82 -32.58
N HIS A 110 12.13 21.43 -31.86
CA HIS A 110 10.83 21.12 -32.46
C HIS A 110 10.17 22.38 -33.06
N LYS A 111 9.44 22.17 -34.16
CA LYS A 111 8.64 23.20 -34.82
C LYS A 111 7.18 22.79 -34.75
N TRP A 112 6.43 23.54 -33.94
CA TRP A 112 4.98 23.37 -33.78
C TRP A 112 4.28 23.29 -35.14
N LYS A 113 3.30 22.39 -35.24
CA LYS A 113 2.40 22.28 -36.39
C LYS A 113 0.95 22.23 -35.92
N ASP A 114 0.09 23.02 -36.55
CA ASP A 114 -1.35 23.00 -36.32
C ASP A 114 -2.09 21.99 -37.23
N GLU A 115 -1.49 21.66 -38.37
CA GLU A 115 -2.02 20.69 -39.33
C GLU A 115 -1.12 19.44 -39.41
N PHE A 116 -1.75 18.27 -39.23
CA PHE A 116 -1.14 16.95 -39.33
C PHE A 116 -1.91 16.12 -40.36
N GLU A 117 -1.17 15.40 -41.22
CA GLU A 117 -1.76 14.39 -42.08
C GLU A 117 -2.23 13.17 -41.26
N HIS A 118 -3.25 12.45 -41.75
CA HIS A 118 -3.77 11.22 -41.12
C HIS A 118 -2.70 10.11 -40.91
N SER A 119 -1.52 10.23 -41.53
CA SER A 119 -0.37 9.35 -41.39
C SER A 119 0.28 9.34 -39.99
N VAL A 120 -0.10 10.26 -39.09
CA VAL A 120 0.52 10.44 -37.75
C VAL A 120 -0.12 9.57 -36.65
N PHE A 121 -1.30 8.96 -36.89
CA PHE A 121 -1.98 8.04 -35.95
C PHE A 121 -1.28 6.67 -35.73
N ARG A 122 0.02 6.55 -36.01
CA ARG A 122 0.77 5.28 -36.03
C ARG A 122 1.26 4.79 -34.66
N SER A 123 1.12 5.60 -33.60
CA SER A 123 1.76 5.37 -32.29
C SER A 123 0.96 4.53 -31.29
N GLN A 124 -0.32 4.20 -31.55
CA GLN A 124 -1.14 3.41 -30.62
C GLN A 124 -1.18 1.92 -30.99
N LEU A 125 -0.74 1.10 -30.03
CA LEU A 125 -0.67 -0.35 -30.10
C LEU A 125 -2.04 -0.99 -29.83
N ASP A 126 -2.76 -1.36 -30.89
CA ASP A 126 -3.99 -2.17 -30.81
C ASP A 126 -3.83 -3.40 -31.72
N PRO A 127 -3.90 -4.63 -31.18
CA PRO A 127 -3.59 -5.86 -31.91
C PRO A 127 -4.66 -6.28 -32.93
N ASN A 128 -5.86 -5.70 -32.91
CA ASN A 128 -7.04 -6.24 -33.60
C ASN A 128 -7.39 -5.59 -34.95
N LYS A 129 -6.49 -4.83 -35.59
CA LYS A 129 -6.70 -4.33 -36.97
C LYS A 129 -5.48 -4.54 -37.86
N THR A 130 -5.74 -4.87 -39.11
CA THR A 130 -4.79 -5.51 -40.05
C THR A 130 -4.06 -4.57 -41.00
N GLU A 131 -4.40 -3.28 -41.06
CA GLU A 131 -3.85 -2.33 -42.03
C GLU A 131 -3.15 -1.14 -41.34
N GLY A 132 -2.00 -0.73 -41.87
CA GLY A 132 -1.31 0.53 -41.53
C GLY A 132 -0.60 0.62 -40.18
N ARG A 133 -0.68 -0.41 -39.32
CA ARG A 133 -0.05 -0.42 -37.98
C ARG A 133 1.34 -1.05 -37.98
N ILE A 134 2.21 -0.55 -37.09
CA ILE A 134 3.42 -1.28 -36.67
C ILE A 134 2.96 -2.59 -36.03
N ARG A 135 3.62 -3.70 -36.36
CA ARG A 135 3.51 -4.97 -35.63
C ARG A 135 4.81 -5.17 -34.85
N PRO A 136 4.83 -4.92 -33.53
CA PRO A 136 5.97 -5.27 -32.68
C PRO A 136 6.15 -6.78 -32.63
N ASP A 137 7.38 -7.25 -32.59
CA ASP A 137 7.68 -8.67 -32.36
C ASP A 137 7.76 -8.91 -30.85
N PHE A 138 6.59 -8.97 -30.23
CA PHE A 138 6.44 -9.11 -28.78
C PHE A 138 6.97 -10.46 -28.28
N ARG A 139 8.12 -10.44 -27.62
CA ARG A 139 8.78 -11.60 -27.02
C ARG A 139 8.63 -11.56 -25.49
N HIS A 140 8.62 -12.73 -24.86
CA HIS A 140 8.56 -12.82 -23.39
C HIS A 140 9.92 -12.49 -22.77
N ASP A 141 10.00 -11.39 -22.03
CA ASP A 141 11.20 -10.98 -21.30
C ASP A 141 11.08 -11.39 -19.82
N SER A 142 12.07 -12.09 -19.28
CA SER A 142 12.10 -12.55 -17.88
C SER A 142 12.30 -11.42 -16.88
N SER A 143 12.98 -10.34 -17.26
CA SER A 143 13.20 -9.15 -16.44
C SER A 143 11.87 -8.43 -16.17
N PHE A 144 11.07 -8.27 -17.22
CA PHE A 144 9.76 -7.59 -17.17
C PHE A 144 8.58 -8.55 -16.90
N LYS A 145 8.83 -9.87 -16.87
CA LYS A 145 7.85 -10.96 -16.69
C LYS A 145 6.68 -10.95 -17.67
N ARG A 146 6.82 -10.25 -18.80
CA ARG A 146 5.71 -9.96 -19.72
C ARG A 146 6.22 -9.86 -21.16
N LEU A 147 5.29 -9.68 -22.09
CA LEU A 147 5.61 -9.48 -23.50
C LEU A 147 6.16 -8.06 -23.74
N THR A 148 7.34 -7.97 -24.36
CA THR A 148 8.01 -6.70 -24.69
C THR A 148 8.60 -6.73 -26.11
N ASP A 149 8.72 -5.57 -26.74
CA ASP A 149 9.54 -5.36 -27.93
C ASP A 149 10.57 -4.25 -27.64
N HIS A 150 11.85 -4.56 -27.81
CA HIS A 150 12.97 -3.65 -27.55
C HIS A 150 13.32 -2.75 -28.76
N ASN A 151 12.65 -2.91 -29.89
CA ASN A 151 12.84 -2.05 -31.08
C ASN A 151 12.13 -0.71 -30.97
N TYR A 152 11.02 -0.64 -30.22
CA TYR A 152 10.09 0.50 -30.20
C TYR A 152 9.78 0.97 -28.77
N THR A 153 9.25 2.19 -28.66
CA THR A 153 8.56 2.71 -27.47
C THR A 153 7.06 2.46 -27.55
N ALA A 154 6.41 2.31 -26.40
CA ALA A 154 4.96 2.35 -26.28
C ALA A 154 4.51 3.71 -25.74
N VAL A 155 3.28 4.11 -26.07
CA VAL A 155 2.67 5.36 -25.59
C VAL A 155 1.31 5.07 -24.97
N HIS A 156 1.18 5.42 -23.69
CA HIS A 156 -0.09 5.54 -22.99
C HIS A 156 -0.68 6.94 -23.18
N ILE A 157 -2.00 7.00 -23.37
CA ILE A 157 -2.80 8.23 -23.37
C ILE A 157 -4.03 7.94 -22.49
N PRO A 158 -4.28 8.74 -21.45
CA PRO A 158 -5.47 8.62 -20.59
C PRO A 158 -6.79 8.61 -21.38
N THR A 159 -7.78 7.88 -20.87
CA THR A 159 -9.04 7.59 -21.58
C THR A 159 -9.95 8.82 -21.77
N ASP A 160 -9.72 9.89 -21.02
CA ASP A 160 -10.36 11.21 -21.14
C ASP A 160 -9.67 12.16 -22.14
N ILE A 161 -8.45 11.84 -22.60
CA ILE A 161 -7.64 12.71 -23.47
C ILE A 161 -7.78 12.31 -24.94
N TYR A 162 -8.28 13.23 -25.77
CA TYR A 162 -8.44 13.01 -27.21
C TYR A 162 -7.09 12.92 -27.95
N ASN A 163 -6.71 11.72 -28.36
CA ASN A 163 -5.46 11.40 -29.06
C ASN A 163 -5.22 12.20 -30.37
N GLY A 164 -6.28 12.68 -31.04
CA GLY A 164 -6.21 13.51 -32.24
C GLY A 164 -6.07 15.01 -31.98
N SER A 165 -5.90 15.44 -30.73
CA SER A 165 -5.64 16.85 -30.39
C SER A 165 -4.30 17.33 -30.95
N THR A 166 -4.24 18.54 -31.50
CA THR A 166 -3.00 19.13 -32.03
C THR A 166 -1.89 19.20 -30.98
N ILE A 167 -2.24 19.39 -29.71
CA ILE A 167 -1.31 19.37 -28.57
C ILE A 167 -0.68 17.97 -28.45
N VAL A 168 -1.51 16.92 -28.38
CA VAL A 168 -1.07 15.52 -28.22
C VAL A 168 -0.28 15.05 -29.45
N LEU A 169 -0.67 15.47 -30.66
CA LEU A 169 0.06 15.17 -31.91
C LEU A 169 1.43 15.86 -32.00
N ASN A 170 1.60 17.05 -31.41
CA ASN A 170 2.92 17.68 -31.27
C ASN A 170 3.78 16.94 -30.24
N GLU A 171 3.21 16.57 -29.08
CA GLU A 171 3.90 15.80 -28.03
C GLU A 171 4.38 14.43 -28.55
N LEU A 172 3.49 13.68 -29.20
CA LEU A 172 3.81 12.40 -29.87
C LEU A 172 5.00 12.54 -30.83
N LYS A 173 5.10 13.67 -31.53
CA LYS A 173 6.10 13.90 -32.58
C LYS A 173 7.48 14.27 -32.05
N TRP A 174 7.61 15.15 -31.06
CA TRP A 174 8.94 15.47 -30.52
C TRP A 174 9.46 14.36 -29.61
N THR A 175 8.58 13.70 -28.85
CA THR A 175 8.95 12.56 -27.97
C THR A 175 9.36 11.31 -28.75
N GLU A 176 9.04 11.19 -30.03
CA GLU A 176 9.50 10.11 -30.92
C GLU A 176 11.03 9.98 -30.92
N ARG A 177 11.75 11.12 -30.86
CA ARG A 177 13.22 11.15 -30.82
C ARG A 177 13.83 10.57 -29.53
N LEU A 178 13.05 10.40 -28.46
CA LEU A 178 13.52 9.79 -27.22
C LEU A 178 13.75 8.28 -27.35
N GLU A 179 13.11 7.63 -28.33
CA GLU A 179 13.24 6.18 -28.58
C GLU A 179 14.70 5.74 -28.77
N GLU A 180 15.50 6.53 -29.48
CA GLU A 180 16.92 6.23 -29.65
C GLU A 180 17.72 6.37 -28.33
N VAL A 181 17.34 7.32 -27.47
CA VAL A 181 18.01 7.54 -26.18
C VAL A 181 17.64 6.46 -25.17
N PHE A 182 16.36 6.06 -25.11
CA PHE A 182 15.91 4.93 -24.30
C PHE A 182 16.61 3.63 -24.70
N ARG A 183 16.75 3.36 -26.02
CA ARG A 183 17.46 2.18 -26.52
C ARG A 183 18.95 2.23 -26.19
N ARG A 184 19.64 3.33 -26.44
CA ARG A 184 21.07 3.52 -26.06
C ARG A 184 21.30 3.34 -24.56
N ASN A 185 20.40 3.83 -23.71
CA ASN A 185 20.48 3.59 -22.26
C ASN A 185 20.41 2.10 -21.92
N LYS A 186 19.51 1.33 -22.57
CA LYS A 186 19.38 -0.13 -22.37
C LYS A 186 20.54 -0.93 -22.99
N GLU A 187 21.16 -0.39 -24.04
CA GLU A 187 22.43 -0.89 -24.60
C GLU A 187 23.61 -0.64 -23.62
N ASP A 188 23.68 0.54 -22.99
CA ASP A 188 24.66 0.91 -21.94
C ASP A 188 24.49 0.08 -20.64
N ASP A 189 23.25 -0.17 -20.22
CA ASP A 189 22.93 -0.98 -19.03
C ASP A 189 21.73 -1.92 -19.28
N PRO A 190 21.99 -3.19 -19.63
CA PRO A 190 20.96 -4.22 -19.81
C PRO A 190 20.07 -4.48 -18.57
N THR A 191 20.49 -4.06 -17.37
CA THR A 191 19.71 -4.22 -16.13
C THR A 191 18.67 -3.11 -15.89
N LEU A 192 18.54 -2.15 -16.81
CA LEU A 192 17.45 -1.16 -16.77
C LEU A 192 16.07 -1.81 -16.90
N LEU A 193 15.16 -1.38 -16.03
CA LEU A 193 13.73 -1.69 -16.09
C LEU A 193 13.01 -0.63 -16.96
N TRP A 194 11.80 -0.23 -16.57
CA TRP A 194 11.05 0.78 -17.32
C TRP A 194 11.80 2.11 -17.31
N GLN A 195 11.92 2.70 -18.50
CA GLN A 195 12.27 4.11 -18.68
C GLN A 195 11.02 4.81 -19.19
N VAL A 196 10.59 5.89 -18.55
CA VAL A 196 9.33 6.58 -18.85
C VAL A 196 9.50 8.09 -18.90
N PHE A 197 8.85 8.73 -19.88
CA PHE A 197 8.57 10.17 -19.89
C PHE A 197 7.09 10.39 -19.68
N GLY A 198 6.71 11.03 -18.57
CA GLY A 198 5.38 11.57 -18.37
C GLY A 198 5.34 13.03 -18.81
N SER A 199 4.57 13.34 -19.85
CA SER A 199 4.34 14.72 -20.32
C SER A 199 3.38 15.46 -19.39
N ALA A 200 3.55 16.78 -19.25
CA ALA A 200 2.58 17.66 -18.60
C ALA A 200 1.19 17.61 -19.26
N THR A 201 1.10 17.14 -20.51
CA THR A 201 -0.16 16.91 -21.23
C THR A 201 -0.92 15.65 -20.80
N GLY A 202 -0.35 14.79 -19.95
CA GLY A 202 -0.95 13.53 -19.49
C GLY A 202 -0.54 12.28 -20.30
N LEU A 203 0.06 12.48 -21.48
CA LEU A 203 0.69 11.41 -22.26
C LEU A 203 1.89 10.81 -21.52
N ALA A 204 2.05 9.48 -21.57
CA ALA A 204 3.27 8.82 -21.08
C ALA A 204 3.89 7.92 -22.16
N ARG A 205 5.18 8.13 -22.47
CA ARG A 205 5.96 7.25 -23.38
C ARG A 205 6.91 6.40 -22.55
N TYR A 206 6.89 5.08 -22.74
CA TYR A 206 7.74 4.14 -22.00
C TYR A 206 8.48 3.16 -22.91
N TYR A 207 9.58 2.62 -22.40
CA TYR A 207 10.47 1.67 -23.08
C TYR A 207 10.88 0.53 -22.13
N PRO A 208 10.96 -0.74 -22.60
CA PRO A 208 10.60 -1.23 -23.94
C PRO A 208 9.08 -1.16 -24.22
N ALA A 209 8.67 -1.28 -25.48
CA ALA A 209 7.25 -1.33 -25.82
C ALA A 209 6.60 -2.60 -25.23
N SER A 210 5.44 -2.44 -24.57
CA SER A 210 4.70 -3.56 -23.97
C SER A 210 3.20 -3.23 -23.98
N PRO A 211 2.29 -4.19 -24.23
CA PRO A 211 0.84 -3.94 -24.16
C PRO A 211 0.43 -3.50 -22.76
N TRP A 212 -0.37 -2.44 -22.68
CA TRP A 212 -0.73 -1.79 -21.41
C TRP A 212 -1.52 -2.73 -20.48
N MET A 213 -2.69 -3.18 -20.92
CA MET A 213 -3.48 -4.22 -20.25
C MET A 213 -3.45 -5.53 -21.02
N ASP A 214 -3.44 -6.65 -20.30
CA ASP A 214 -3.72 -7.97 -20.90
C ASP A 214 -5.23 -8.11 -21.15
N VAL A 215 -5.62 -7.95 -22.41
CA VAL A 215 -7.00 -8.06 -22.90
C VAL A 215 -7.63 -9.42 -22.55
N ARG A 216 -6.83 -10.45 -22.25
CA ARG A 216 -7.30 -11.77 -21.78
C ARG A 216 -7.76 -11.77 -20.33
N LYS A 217 -7.21 -10.90 -19.48
CA LYS A 217 -7.52 -10.81 -18.04
C LYS A 217 -8.68 -9.86 -17.75
N THR A 218 -8.72 -8.70 -18.42
CA THR A 218 -9.60 -7.59 -18.03
C THR A 218 -10.40 -6.99 -19.21
N PRO A 219 -11.31 -7.76 -19.85
CA PRO A 219 -12.08 -7.31 -21.01
C PRO A 219 -13.11 -6.20 -20.73
N SER A 220 -13.44 -5.95 -19.46
CA SER A 220 -14.48 -4.99 -19.01
C SER A 220 -13.98 -3.89 -18.08
N LYS A 221 -12.69 -3.86 -17.72
CA LYS A 221 -12.12 -2.85 -16.81
C LYS A 221 -11.75 -1.60 -17.61
N ILE A 222 -12.33 -0.46 -17.24
CA ILE A 222 -11.93 0.85 -17.79
C ILE A 222 -10.57 1.23 -17.20
N ASP A 223 -9.66 1.70 -18.05
CA ASP A 223 -8.39 2.26 -17.60
C ASP A 223 -8.58 3.70 -17.10
N LEU A 224 -8.11 3.92 -15.86
CA LEU A 224 -8.16 5.19 -15.13
C LEU A 224 -6.75 5.72 -14.81
N TYR A 225 -5.71 5.19 -15.47
CA TYR A 225 -4.35 5.70 -15.32
C TYR A 225 -4.20 7.10 -15.91
N ASP A 226 -3.60 7.99 -15.13
CA ASP A 226 -3.10 9.30 -15.55
C ASP A 226 -1.72 9.47 -14.95
N VAL A 227 -0.71 9.70 -15.79
CA VAL A 227 0.68 9.82 -15.36
C VAL A 227 0.89 10.94 -14.35
N ARG A 228 0.11 12.03 -14.46
CA ARG A 228 0.24 13.23 -13.62
C ARG A 228 -0.23 13.01 -12.18
N ARG A 229 -1.01 11.95 -11.95
CA ARG A 229 -1.50 11.54 -10.62
C ARG A 229 -0.57 10.55 -9.93
N ARG A 230 0.52 10.10 -10.57
CA ARG A 230 1.46 9.15 -9.96
C ARG A 230 2.36 9.86 -8.94
N PRO A 231 2.66 9.25 -7.78
CA PRO A 231 3.58 9.84 -6.79
C PRO A 231 4.92 10.28 -7.39
N TRP A 232 5.50 9.46 -8.28
CA TRP A 232 6.74 9.78 -8.98
C TRP A 232 6.67 11.05 -9.85
N TYR A 233 5.53 11.31 -10.48
CA TYR A 233 5.33 12.52 -11.26
C TYR A 233 5.19 13.73 -10.35
N ILE A 234 4.38 13.61 -9.29
CA ILE A 234 4.08 14.73 -8.37
C ILE A 234 5.34 15.19 -7.65
N GLN A 235 6.14 14.26 -7.11
CA GLN A 235 7.41 14.54 -6.43
C GLN A 235 8.40 15.23 -7.38
N GLY A 236 8.59 14.70 -8.60
CA GLY A 236 9.45 15.31 -9.61
C GLY A 236 8.93 16.63 -10.21
N ALA A 237 7.64 16.97 -10.06
CA ALA A 237 7.03 18.17 -10.63
C ALA A 237 7.03 19.38 -9.69
N ALA A 238 6.98 19.18 -8.36
CA ALA A 238 6.92 20.27 -7.39
C ALA A 238 7.58 19.91 -6.05
N SER A 239 8.32 20.85 -5.46
CA SER A 239 8.85 20.72 -4.09
C SER A 239 7.71 20.62 -3.05
N PRO A 240 7.95 19.96 -1.89
CA PRO A 240 6.97 19.78 -0.81
C PRO A 240 6.17 21.02 -0.43
N LYS A 241 4.95 20.84 0.12
CA LYS A 241 4.05 21.95 0.49
C LYS A 241 3.41 21.82 1.87
N ASP A 242 3.36 22.96 2.58
CA ASP A 242 2.49 23.21 3.72
C ASP A 242 1.14 23.72 3.16
N MET A 243 0.10 22.88 3.16
CA MET A 243 -1.17 23.13 2.49
C MET A 243 -2.35 23.21 3.46
N LEU A 244 -3.02 24.36 3.51
CA LEU A 244 -4.30 24.48 4.23
C LEU A 244 -5.48 24.52 3.26
N ILE A 245 -6.42 23.59 3.42
CA ILE A 245 -7.67 23.58 2.67
C ILE A 245 -8.74 24.31 3.47
N LEU A 246 -9.30 25.38 2.91
CA LEU A 246 -10.45 26.12 3.42
C LEU A 246 -11.72 25.70 2.64
N VAL A 247 -12.69 25.14 3.34
CA VAL A 247 -14.00 24.76 2.80
C VAL A 247 -15.06 25.75 3.24
N ASP A 248 -15.72 26.41 2.27
CA ASP A 248 -16.94 27.15 2.53
C ASP A 248 -18.07 26.19 2.90
N ALA A 249 -18.69 26.43 4.06
CA ALA A 249 -19.80 25.65 4.59
C ALA A 249 -20.98 26.58 5.00
N SER A 250 -21.11 27.70 4.31
CA SER A 250 -22.31 28.56 4.33
C SER A 250 -23.54 27.84 3.75
N GLY A 251 -24.70 28.51 3.71
CA GLY A 251 -25.93 27.97 3.15
C GLY A 251 -25.97 27.93 1.61
N SER A 252 -25.18 28.75 0.92
CA SER A 252 -25.19 28.87 -0.55
C SER A 252 -24.73 27.59 -1.23
N VAL A 253 -23.62 27.01 -0.76
CA VAL A 253 -23.04 25.75 -1.25
C VAL A 253 -23.92 24.51 -1.02
N SER A 254 -25.05 24.61 -0.32
CA SER A 254 -25.85 23.43 0.06
C SER A 254 -26.44 22.67 -1.15
N GLY A 255 -26.46 21.34 -1.06
CA GLY A 255 -26.90 20.47 -2.17
C GLY A 255 -25.74 20.00 -3.05
N LEU A 256 -25.84 20.21 -4.37
CA LEU A 256 -24.88 19.68 -5.34
C LEU A 256 -23.46 20.23 -5.12
N THR A 257 -23.34 21.53 -4.85
CA THR A 257 -22.02 22.18 -4.72
C THR A 257 -21.22 21.63 -3.55
N LEU A 258 -21.83 21.45 -2.36
CA LEU A 258 -21.17 20.80 -1.23
C LEU A 258 -20.76 19.36 -1.56
N LYS A 259 -21.56 18.62 -2.31
CA LYS A 259 -21.17 17.27 -2.76
C LYS A 259 -19.92 17.32 -3.63
N LEU A 260 -19.88 18.24 -4.62
CA LEU A 260 -18.72 18.45 -5.47
C LEU A 260 -17.50 18.88 -4.65
N ILE A 261 -17.62 19.87 -3.76
CA ILE A 261 -16.53 20.33 -2.88
C ILE A 261 -15.94 19.17 -2.06
N ARG A 262 -16.79 18.32 -1.44
CA ARG A 262 -16.31 17.15 -0.68
C ARG A 262 -15.47 16.21 -1.55
N THR A 263 -15.94 15.91 -2.76
CA THR A 263 -15.19 15.05 -3.70
C THR A 263 -13.90 15.74 -4.16
N SER A 264 -13.96 16.99 -4.65
CA SER A 264 -12.76 17.74 -5.08
C SER A 264 -11.70 17.85 -3.98
N VAL A 265 -12.11 17.99 -2.71
CA VAL A 265 -11.18 17.97 -1.56
C VAL A 265 -10.62 16.56 -1.30
N SER A 266 -11.44 15.50 -1.37
CA SER A 266 -10.96 14.12 -1.25
C SER A 266 -9.92 13.76 -2.33
N GLU A 267 -10.16 14.16 -3.58
CA GLU A 267 -9.25 13.94 -4.71
C GLU A 267 -7.99 14.81 -4.63
N MET A 268 -8.11 16.05 -4.15
CA MET A 268 -6.96 16.93 -3.91
C MET A 268 -6.00 16.33 -2.87
N LEU A 269 -6.53 15.70 -1.81
CA LEU A 269 -5.75 14.98 -0.80
C LEU A 269 -4.94 13.81 -1.38
N GLU A 270 -5.37 13.18 -2.48
CA GLU A 270 -4.60 12.11 -3.14
C GLU A 270 -3.28 12.62 -3.75
N THR A 271 -3.18 13.91 -4.09
CA THR A 271 -1.96 14.49 -4.66
C THR A 271 -0.93 14.97 -3.63
N LEU A 272 -1.10 14.57 -2.38
CA LEU A 272 -0.17 14.86 -1.30
C LEU A 272 0.71 13.64 -1.03
N SER A 273 2.03 13.82 -1.14
CA SER A 273 3.03 12.84 -0.72
C SER A 273 3.25 12.92 0.80
N ASP A 274 3.97 11.95 1.34
CA ASP A 274 4.30 11.89 2.76
C ASP A 274 5.31 12.98 3.20
N ASP A 275 5.87 13.74 2.25
CA ASP A 275 6.66 14.95 2.48
C ASP A 275 5.81 16.24 2.61
N ASP A 276 4.54 16.18 2.24
CA ASP A 276 3.61 17.31 2.36
C ASP A 276 2.93 17.35 3.73
N TYR A 277 2.52 18.55 4.15
CA TYR A 277 1.78 18.77 5.40
C TYR A 277 0.43 19.42 5.10
N VAL A 278 -0.64 18.93 5.72
CA VAL A 278 -2.01 19.34 5.43
C VAL A 278 -2.91 19.43 6.66
N ASN A 279 -3.88 20.34 6.61
CA ASN A 279 -5.09 20.27 7.43
C ASN A 279 -6.28 20.82 6.62
N VAL A 280 -7.48 20.36 6.94
CA VAL A 280 -8.73 20.76 6.29
C VAL A 280 -9.64 21.44 7.32
N VAL A 281 -10.05 22.67 7.01
CA VAL A 281 -10.77 23.56 7.90
C VAL A 281 -12.00 24.09 7.16
N TYR A 282 -13.16 24.10 7.80
CA TYR A 282 -14.38 24.63 7.20
C TYR A 282 -14.89 25.87 7.94
N PHE A 283 -15.58 26.77 7.23
CA PHE A 283 -16.03 28.04 7.80
C PHE A 283 -17.41 28.48 7.33
N ASN A 284 -18.07 29.22 8.20
CA ASN A 284 -19.28 30.00 7.93
C ASN A 284 -19.20 31.28 8.79
N THR A 285 -20.22 31.58 9.60
CA THR A 285 -20.18 32.57 10.70
C THR A 285 -18.96 32.46 11.62
N ARG A 286 -18.40 31.25 11.75
CA ARG A 286 -17.19 30.90 12.52
C ARG A 286 -16.38 29.87 11.74
N VAL A 287 -15.10 29.76 12.07
CA VAL A 287 -14.21 28.70 11.59
C VAL A 287 -14.34 27.47 12.49
N LYS A 288 -14.18 26.27 11.94
CA LYS A 288 -14.13 24.99 12.64
C LYS A 288 -13.10 24.06 11.97
N GLN A 289 -12.35 23.30 12.76
CA GLN A 289 -11.58 22.18 12.21
C GLN A 289 -12.54 21.10 11.68
N THR A 290 -12.11 20.38 10.63
CA THR A 290 -12.91 19.29 10.05
C THR A 290 -12.71 17.99 10.81
N ALA A 291 -11.46 17.66 11.10
CA ALA A 291 -11.04 16.50 11.89
C ALA A 291 -10.47 16.93 13.26
N CYS A 292 -9.96 15.98 14.04
CA CYS A 292 -9.32 16.19 15.35
C CYS A 292 -7.90 16.82 15.30
N PHE A 293 -7.51 17.46 14.20
CA PHE A 293 -6.17 18.04 14.03
C PHE A 293 -6.18 19.55 14.31
N ASP A 294 -5.48 19.96 15.37
CA ASP A 294 -5.32 21.39 15.74
C ASP A 294 -4.27 22.14 14.89
N HIS A 295 -3.47 21.43 14.10
CA HIS A 295 -2.33 21.94 13.33
C HIS A 295 -2.21 21.23 11.97
N LEU A 296 -1.24 21.64 11.13
CA LEU A 296 -0.89 20.94 9.90
C LEU A 296 -0.20 19.60 10.22
N VAL A 297 -0.75 18.48 9.73
CA VAL A 297 -0.20 17.13 9.94
C VAL A 297 0.39 16.57 8.65
N GLN A 298 1.38 15.69 8.76
CA GLN A 298 1.98 14.99 7.62
C GLN A 298 0.90 14.28 6.78
N ALA A 299 0.93 14.42 5.46
CA ALA A 299 -0.09 13.92 4.54
C ALA A 299 0.06 12.42 4.22
N ASN A 300 0.40 11.62 5.23
CA ASN A 300 0.50 10.16 5.11
C ASN A 300 -0.86 9.48 4.92
N VAL A 301 -0.86 8.20 4.51
CA VAL A 301 -2.07 7.44 4.17
C VAL A 301 -3.11 7.45 5.31
N ARG A 302 -2.67 7.31 6.57
CA ARG A 302 -3.54 7.32 7.77
C ARG A 302 -4.21 8.68 7.98
N ASN A 303 -3.46 9.77 7.92
CA ASN A 303 -3.98 11.12 8.10
C ASN A 303 -4.86 11.55 6.92
N LYS A 304 -4.51 11.20 5.68
CA LYS A 304 -5.35 11.41 4.49
C LYS A 304 -6.70 10.74 4.62
N LYS A 305 -6.76 9.49 5.10
CA LYS A 305 -8.04 8.78 5.34
C LYS A 305 -8.91 9.54 6.36
N LEU A 306 -8.36 9.86 7.53
CA LEU A 306 -9.07 10.62 8.58
C LEU A 306 -9.59 11.98 8.08
N LEU A 307 -8.84 12.70 7.24
CA LEU A 307 -9.28 13.96 6.62
C LEU A 307 -10.42 13.74 5.61
N LYS A 308 -10.35 12.71 4.76
CA LYS A 308 -11.43 12.38 3.80
C LYS A 308 -12.73 12.03 4.53
N ASP A 309 -12.66 11.15 5.53
CA ASP A 309 -13.82 10.71 6.31
C ASP A 309 -14.49 11.89 7.05
N ALA A 310 -13.67 12.80 7.61
CA ALA A 310 -14.16 14.01 8.24
C ALA A 310 -14.80 15.00 7.24
N VAL A 311 -14.21 15.16 6.05
CA VAL A 311 -14.75 16.01 4.96
C VAL A 311 -16.14 15.55 4.51
N GLN A 312 -16.38 14.24 4.41
CA GLN A 312 -17.71 13.72 4.04
C GLN A 312 -18.80 14.04 5.08
N ASN A 313 -18.43 14.43 6.30
CA ASN A 313 -19.37 14.80 7.37
C ASN A 313 -19.66 16.31 7.48
N ILE A 314 -18.99 17.18 6.70
CA ILE A 314 -19.24 18.64 6.71
C ILE A 314 -20.70 18.96 6.34
N THR A 315 -21.38 19.84 7.08
CA THR A 315 -22.76 20.29 6.76
C THR A 315 -22.86 21.81 6.55
N ALA A 316 -23.41 22.18 5.39
CA ALA A 316 -23.60 23.56 4.93
C ALA A 316 -24.71 24.30 5.70
N LYS A 317 -24.37 25.34 6.48
CA LYS A 317 -25.31 26.16 7.28
C LYS A 317 -24.74 27.57 7.54
N GLY A 318 -25.59 28.60 7.54
CA GLY A 318 -25.23 29.97 7.94
C GLY A 318 -24.69 30.84 6.79
N ILE A 319 -24.06 31.97 7.13
CA ILE A 319 -23.47 32.92 6.16
C ILE A 319 -21.96 32.71 6.00
N THR A 320 -21.41 33.09 4.86
CA THR A 320 -19.97 33.08 4.55
C THR A 320 -19.22 34.17 5.34
N ASN A 321 -17.96 33.92 5.71
CA ASN A 321 -17.07 34.94 6.28
C ASN A 321 -15.60 34.64 5.93
N TYR A 322 -15.13 35.15 4.79
CA TYR A 322 -13.75 34.91 4.34
C TYR A 322 -12.72 35.52 5.27
N THR A 323 -13.00 36.70 5.84
CA THR A 323 -12.09 37.40 6.76
C THR A 323 -11.64 36.52 7.93
N LYS A 324 -12.55 35.81 8.61
CA LYS A 324 -12.18 34.86 9.68
C LYS A 324 -11.49 33.59 9.16
N GLY A 325 -11.93 33.07 8.01
CA GLY A 325 -11.34 31.88 7.38
C GLY A 325 -9.86 32.09 7.05
N PHE A 326 -9.52 33.22 6.43
CA PHE A 326 -8.14 33.59 6.13
C PHE A 326 -7.33 33.95 7.38
N GLU A 327 -7.91 34.62 8.38
CA GLU A 327 -7.19 34.91 9.63
C GLU A 327 -6.75 33.63 10.36
N PHE A 328 -7.65 32.65 10.50
CA PHE A 328 -7.29 31.33 11.05
C PHE A 328 -6.25 30.61 10.17
N ALA A 329 -6.36 30.74 8.84
CA ALA A 329 -5.42 30.11 7.91
C ALA A 329 -3.99 30.64 8.03
N PHE A 330 -3.83 31.96 8.19
CA PHE A 330 -2.52 32.56 8.42
C PHE A 330 -1.97 32.23 9.81
N GLN A 331 -2.81 32.13 10.84
CA GLN A 331 -2.40 31.66 12.17
C GLN A 331 -1.84 30.23 12.10
N GLN A 332 -2.58 29.29 11.49
CA GLN A 332 -2.13 27.92 11.23
C GLN A 332 -0.80 27.88 10.45
N LEU A 333 -0.70 28.61 9.33
CA LEU A 333 0.52 28.66 8.52
C LEU A 333 1.70 29.39 9.18
N SER A 334 1.47 30.14 10.28
CA SER A 334 2.51 30.81 11.07
C SER A 334 3.06 29.99 12.24
N ALA A 335 2.39 28.89 12.64
CA ALA A 335 2.80 28.09 13.80
C ALA A 335 4.16 27.41 13.61
N THR A 336 5.04 27.55 14.60
CA THR A 336 6.43 27.04 14.60
C THR A 336 6.65 25.78 15.44
N ASN A 337 5.73 25.47 16.36
CA ASN A 337 5.94 24.46 17.41
C ASN A 337 5.55 23.04 16.96
N VAL A 338 5.64 22.75 15.66
CA VAL A 338 5.16 21.52 15.02
C VAL A 338 6.07 21.21 13.83
N SER A 339 6.38 19.92 13.62
CA SER A 339 7.12 19.47 12.42
C SER A 339 6.35 19.83 11.14
N ARG A 340 7.05 20.34 10.13
CA ARG A 340 6.51 20.93 8.90
C ARG A 340 7.58 20.99 7.81
N ALA A 341 7.19 20.68 6.57
CA ALA A 341 8.04 20.86 5.39
C ALA A 341 8.57 22.29 5.21
N ASN A 342 7.86 23.31 5.72
CA ASN A 342 8.27 24.72 5.74
C ASN A 342 8.57 25.33 4.35
N CYS A 343 8.10 24.65 3.31
CA CYS A 343 8.58 24.77 1.93
C CYS A 343 7.65 25.69 1.10
N ASN A 344 6.81 25.14 0.21
CA ASN A 344 5.74 25.91 -0.43
C ASN A 344 4.56 26.11 0.55
N LYS A 345 4.32 27.32 1.05
CA LYS A 345 3.18 27.62 1.95
C LYS A 345 1.96 28.05 1.13
N ILE A 346 0.87 27.28 1.16
CA ILE A 346 -0.30 27.46 0.29
C ILE A 346 -1.64 27.36 1.03
N ILE A 347 -2.61 28.17 0.60
CA ILE A 347 -4.02 28.09 1.01
C ILE A 347 -4.86 27.76 -0.23
N MET A 348 -5.77 26.79 -0.12
CA MET A 348 -6.74 26.46 -1.17
C MET A 348 -8.17 26.67 -0.65
N LEU A 349 -8.90 27.62 -1.24
CA LEU A 349 -10.27 27.96 -0.87
C LEU A 349 -11.29 27.34 -1.85
N PHE A 350 -12.16 26.47 -1.37
CA PHE A 350 -13.30 25.91 -2.11
C PHE A 350 -14.60 26.61 -1.69
N THR A 351 -15.30 27.23 -2.64
CA THR A 351 -16.49 28.09 -2.39
C THR A 351 -17.36 28.16 -3.66
N ASP A 352 -18.62 28.61 -3.54
CA ASP A 352 -19.47 28.94 -4.68
C ASP A 352 -19.39 30.41 -5.10
N GLY A 353 -18.30 31.09 -4.78
CA GLY A 353 -18.11 32.51 -5.06
C GLY A 353 -18.65 33.39 -3.93
N GLY A 354 -18.54 34.71 -4.07
CA GLY A 354 -18.89 35.62 -3.00
C GLY A 354 -18.47 37.07 -3.26
N GLU A 355 -18.99 37.98 -2.44
CA GLU A 355 -18.94 39.43 -2.69
C GLU A 355 -17.74 40.11 -2.00
N GLU A 356 -17.25 39.58 -0.88
CA GLU A 356 -16.16 40.14 -0.08
C GLU A 356 -14.77 39.71 -0.60
N ARG A 357 -13.78 40.62 -0.62
CA ARG A 357 -12.39 40.36 -1.05
C ARG A 357 -11.38 40.09 0.08
N ALA A 358 -11.81 40.13 1.34
CA ALA A 358 -10.97 39.95 2.54
C ALA A 358 -9.64 40.78 2.55
N GLN A 359 -9.60 41.90 1.83
CA GLN A 359 -8.38 42.63 1.46
C GLN A 359 -7.49 42.98 2.65
N ALA A 360 -8.07 43.52 3.74
CA ALA A 360 -7.32 43.91 4.94
C ALA A 360 -6.57 42.74 5.61
N ILE A 361 -7.07 41.51 5.52
CA ILE A 361 -6.40 40.31 6.05
C ILE A 361 -5.24 39.91 5.13
N LEU A 362 -5.46 39.95 3.81
CA LEU A 362 -4.46 39.60 2.80
C LEU A 362 -3.29 40.60 2.71
N GLU A 363 -3.55 41.87 3.00
CA GLU A 363 -2.52 42.91 3.14
C GLU A 363 -1.77 42.80 4.46
N ARG A 364 -2.47 42.54 5.59
CA ARG A 364 -1.86 42.43 6.92
C ARG A 364 -0.97 41.20 7.09
N TYR A 365 -1.44 40.02 6.69
CA TYR A 365 -0.75 38.75 6.94
C TYR A 365 0.11 38.26 5.77
N ASN A 366 -0.11 38.78 4.55
CA ASN A 366 0.62 38.35 3.35
C ASN A 366 1.03 39.53 2.46
N ALA A 367 1.60 40.60 3.04
CA ALA A 367 2.17 41.71 2.26
C ALA A 367 3.22 41.21 1.25
N ASP A 368 4.20 40.45 1.73
CA ASP A 368 5.35 39.92 0.96
C ASP A 368 4.98 38.90 -0.14
N LYS A 369 3.74 38.41 -0.17
CA LYS A 369 3.27 37.32 -1.04
C LYS A 369 4.12 36.05 -0.91
N LYS A 370 4.40 35.69 0.35
CA LYS A 370 5.08 34.46 0.79
C LYS A 370 4.15 33.24 0.75
N VAL A 371 2.87 33.43 1.10
CA VAL A 371 1.83 32.41 0.98
C VAL A 371 1.14 32.55 -0.37
N ARG A 372 0.95 31.44 -1.10
CA ARG A 372 0.13 31.41 -2.32
C ARG A 372 -1.32 31.10 -1.98
N ILE A 373 -2.27 31.70 -2.70
CA ILE A 373 -3.70 31.43 -2.52
C ILE A 373 -4.32 30.97 -3.83
N PHE A 374 -4.91 29.77 -3.81
CA PHE A 374 -5.72 29.23 -4.90
C PHE A 374 -7.19 29.27 -4.50
N THR A 375 -8.08 29.50 -5.47
CA THR A 375 -9.52 29.59 -5.23
C THR A 375 -10.30 28.77 -6.25
N PHE A 376 -11.17 27.89 -5.79
CA PHE A 376 -11.94 26.96 -6.59
C PHE A 376 -13.42 27.35 -6.50
N SER A 377 -13.98 27.76 -7.63
CA SER A 377 -15.38 28.14 -7.78
C SER A 377 -16.17 26.92 -8.22
N VAL A 378 -16.81 26.24 -7.28
CA VAL A 378 -17.33 24.89 -7.53
C VAL A 378 -18.79 24.89 -7.97
N GLY A 379 -19.10 24.20 -9.08
CA GLY A 379 -20.45 23.93 -9.54
C GLY A 379 -21.14 25.06 -10.32
N GLN A 380 -22.37 24.80 -10.77
CA GLN A 380 -23.18 25.76 -11.53
C GLN A 380 -23.94 26.69 -10.58
N HIS A 381 -23.52 27.95 -10.53
CA HIS A 381 -24.07 28.99 -9.66
C HIS A 381 -24.00 30.37 -10.33
N ASN A 382 -24.76 31.33 -9.79
CA ASN A 382 -24.88 32.68 -10.33
C ASN A 382 -24.15 33.75 -9.47
N TYR A 383 -23.39 33.36 -8.44
CA TYR A 383 -22.69 34.29 -7.57
C TYR A 383 -21.45 34.89 -8.24
N ASP A 384 -20.99 36.05 -7.76
CA ASP A 384 -19.86 36.74 -8.37
C ASP A 384 -18.54 35.98 -8.16
N LYS A 385 -17.81 35.81 -9.27
CA LYS A 385 -16.51 35.13 -9.35
C LYS A 385 -15.34 36.12 -9.31
N ARG A 386 -15.58 37.43 -9.47
CA ARG A 386 -14.54 38.47 -9.51
C ARG A 386 -13.80 38.67 -8.17
N PRO A 387 -14.43 38.56 -6.99
CA PRO A 387 -13.70 38.68 -5.72
C PRO A 387 -12.71 37.53 -5.47
N ILE A 388 -13.11 36.28 -5.74
CA ILE A 388 -12.21 35.12 -5.62
C ILE A 388 -11.09 35.13 -6.68
N GLN A 389 -11.38 35.56 -7.92
CA GLN A 389 -10.36 35.84 -8.94
C GLN A 389 -9.30 36.83 -8.42
N TRP A 390 -9.75 37.96 -7.88
CA TRP A 390 -8.86 38.98 -7.33
C TRP A 390 -8.01 38.45 -6.17
N MET A 391 -8.57 37.63 -5.28
CA MET A 391 -7.82 37.04 -4.16
C MET A 391 -6.69 36.10 -4.61
N ALA A 392 -6.91 35.26 -5.63
CA ALA A 392 -5.84 34.38 -6.13
C ALA A 392 -4.75 35.14 -6.91
N CYS A 393 -5.16 36.03 -7.83
CA CYS A 393 -4.24 36.83 -8.64
C CYS A 393 -3.33 37.71 -7.76
N SER A 394 -3.91 38.39 -6.76
CA SER A 394 -3.18 39.25 -5.83
C SER A 394 -2.22 38.50 -4.90
N ASN A 395 -2.26 37.16 -4.88
CA ASN A 395 -1.44 36.31 -4.02
C ASN A 395 -0.72 35.18 -4.80
N LYS A 396 -0.31 35.45 -6.06
CA LYS A 396 0.57 34.59 -6.88
C LYS A 396 0.07 33.13 -7.02
N GLY A 397 -1.24 32.90 -7.00
CA GLY A 397 -1.90 31.62 -7.27
C GLY A 397 -2.79 31.67 -8.53
N LYS A 398 -3.76 30.76 -8.63
CA LYS A 398 -4.72 30.67 -9.74
C LYS A 398 -6.15 30.45 -9.23
N THR A 399 -7.14 30.87 -10.01
CA THR A 399 -8.56 30.57 -9.79
C THR A 399 -9.04 29.55 -10.81
N HIS A 400 -9.80 28.56 -10.34
CA HIS A 400 -10.43 27.52 -11.15
C HIS A 400 -11.96 27.65 -11.12
N PHE A 401 -12.61 27.22 -12.20
CA PHE A 401 -14.07 27.23 -12.35
C PHE A 401 -14.52 25.81 -12.73
N ASP A 402 -15.13 25.10 -11.78
CA ASP A 402 -15.49 23.70 -11.99
C ASP A 402 -16.80 23.62 -12.77
N GLU A 403 -16.72 23.25 -14.05
CA GLU A 403 -17.86 22.72 -14.79
C GLU A 403 -18.03 21.23 -14.42
N PRO A 404 -19.28 20.74 -14.23
CA PRO A 404 -19.54 19.48 -13.53
C PRO A 404 -18.98 18.22 -14.20
N ASP A 405 -18.60 18.30 -15.49
CA ASP A 405 -18.05 17.19 -16.25
C ASP A 405 -16.52 17.02 -16.11
N TYR A 406 -15.80 18.03 -15.55
CA TYR A 406 -14.33 18.11 -15.58
C TYR A 406 -13.67 18.36 -14.21
N MET A 407 -14.15 17.69 -13.17
CA MET A 407 -13.64 17.73 -11.77
C MET A 407 -12.12 17.49 -11.62
N TRP A 408 -11.45 16.96 -12.65
CA TRP A 408 -10.04 16.57 -12.64
C TRP A 408 -9.05 17.66 -13.06
N MET A 409 -9.46 18.63 -13.88
CA MET A 409 -8.53 19.65 -14.41
C MET A 409 -7.86 20.56 -13.36
N PRO A 410 -8.52 20.98 -12.26
CA PRO A 410 -7.89 21.87 -11.25
C PRO A 410 -6.67 21.27 -10.55
N LEU A 411 -6.48 19.95 -10.66
CA LEU A 411 -5.38 19.17 -10.10
C LEU A 411 -4.05 19.39 -10.84
N GLN A 412 -4.12 19.59 -12.15
CA GLN A 412 -2.95 19.83 -13.02
C GLN A 412 -2.38 21.23 -12.80
N GLU A 413 -3.25 22.23 -12.80
CA GLU A 413 -2.85 23.63 -12.95
C GLU A 413 -2.19 24.23 -11.69
N TYR A 414 -2.41 23.62 -10.51
CA TYR A 414 -1.75 24.07 -9.27
C TYR A 414 -0.29 23.62 -9.22
N LEU A 415 0.03 22.40 -9.67
CA LEU A 415 1.40 21.91 -9.79
C LEU A 415 2.19 22.74 -10.82
N ASP A 416 1.56 23.12 -11.94
CA ASP A 416 2.12 24.05 -12.93
C ASP A 416 2.42 25.46 -12.37
N VAL A 417 1.86 25.84 -11.20
CA VAL A 417 2.20 27.09 -10.48
C VAL A 417 3.30 26.86 -9.44
N LEU A 418 3.37 25.67 -8.84
CA LEU A 418 4.41 25.29 -7.86
C LEU A 418 5.75 24.93 -8.51
N GLY A 419 5.77 24.37 -9.72
CA GLY A 419 7.00 24.04 -10.46
C GLY A 419 7.77 25.26 -10.99
N ARG A 420 7.14 26.44 -11.12
CA ARG A 420 7.77 27.61 -11.77
C ARG A 420 9.07 28.11 -11.14
N PRO A 421 9.21 28.21 -9.79
CA PRO A 421 10.48 28.54 -9.16
C PRO A 421 11.57 27.49 -9.38
N MET A 422 11.18 26.22 -9.55
CA MET A 422 12.08 25.10 -9.84
C MET A 422 12.66 25.25 -11.26
N VAL A 423 11.81 25.51 -12.25
CA VAL A 423 12.20 25.83 -13.64
C VAL A 423 13.16 27.03 -13.70
N LEU A 424 12.89 28.08 -12.91
CA LEU A 424 13.75 29.28 -12.81
C LEU A 424 15.10 29.06 -12.10
N ALA A 425 15.32 27.89 -11.48
CA ALA A 425 16.61 27.50 -10.90
C ALA A 425 17.44 26.56 -11.81
N ASP A 426 16.86 26.09 -12.93
CA ASP A 426 17.48 25.22 -13.93
C ASP A 426 18.42 24.15 -13.35
N GLN A 427 19.73 24.21 -13.64
CA GLN A 427 20.69 23.19 -13.22
C GLN A 427 20.73 22.95 -11.71
N GLN A 428 20.49 23.98 -10.89
CA GLN A 428 20.46 23.80 -9.44
C GLN A 428 19.28 22.95 -8.98
N ALA A 429 18.19 22.90 -9.75
CA ALA A 429 16.96 22.18 -9.42
C ALA A 429 16.90 20.76 -10.02
N LYS A 430 17.89 20.38 -10.85
CA LYS A 430 18.01 19.03 -11.40
C LYS A 430 18.70 18.10 -10.41
N GLN A 431 17.95 17.67 -9.41
CA GLN A 431 18.36 16.65 -8.43
C GLN A 431 17.45 15.44 -8.63
N VAL A 432 18.02 14.24 -8.76
CA VAL A 432 17.21 13.01 -8.87
C VAL A 432 16.59 12.69 -7.52
N GLN A 433 15.27 12.55 -7.49
CA GLN A 433 14.51 12.19 -6.30
C GLN A 433 13.94 10.77 -6.44
N TRP A 434 14.07 9.98 -5.37
CA TRP A 434 13.54 8.62 -5.32
C TRP A 434 12.19 8.60 -4.59
N THR A 435 11.25 7.82 -5.11
CA THR A 435 9.94 7.65 -4.48
C THR A 435 9.97 6.69 -3.29
N ASN A 436 8.98 6.84 -2.41
CA ASN A 436 8.49 5.77 -1.55
C ASN A 436 8.15 4.52 -2.38
N VAL A 437 8.17 3.34 -1.76
CA VAL A 437 7.83 2.07 -2.41
C VAL A 437 6.39 2.10 -2.94
N TYR A 438 6.16 1.64 -4.17
CA TYR A 438 4.81 1.47 -4.70
C TYR A 438 4.72 0.29 -5.69
N LEU A 439 3.50 -0.05 -6.11
CA LEU A 439 3.23 -1.11 -7.09
C LEU A 439 3.31 -0.58 -8.54
N ASP A 440 4.14 -1.21 -9.38
CA ASP A 440 4.23 -0.90 -10.82
C ASP A 440 2.87 -1.06 -11.55
N ALA A 441 2.61 -0.15 -12.49
CA ALA A 441 1.45 -0.15 -13.37
C ALA A 441 1.42 -1.35 -14.33
N LEU A 442 2.59 -1.88 -14.69
CA LEU A 442 2.75 -2.97 -15.64
C LEU A 442 2.95 -4.35 -14.96
N GLU A 443 2.57 -4.48 -13.69
CA GLU A 443 2.61 -5.71 -12.87
C GLU A 443 4.03 -6.24 -12.54
N LEU A 444 5.10 -5.43 -12.67
CA LEU A 444 6.46 -5.86 -12.34
C LEU A 444 6.61 -6.25 -10.85
N GLY A 445 5.92 -5.54 -9.95
CA GLY A 445 5.92 -5.75 -8.50
C GLY A 445 6.16 -4.46 -7.73
N LEU A 446 6.78 -4.56 -6.56
CA LEU A 446 7.21 -3.39 -5.79
C LEU A 446 8.46 -2.75 -6.41
N VAL A 447 8.38 -1.44 -6.62
CA VAL A 447 9.41 -0.60 -7.25
C VAL A 447 9.59 0.70 -6.47
N ILE A 448 10.75 1.33 -6.69
CA ILE A 448 10.94 2.77 -6.51
C ILE A 448 11.29 3.38 -7.87
N THR A 449 10.88 4.62 -8.11
CA THR A 449 11.21 5.36 -9.34
C THR A 449 12.19 6.48 -8.99
N GLY A 450 13.30 6.56 -9.74
CA GLY A 450 14.16 7.73 -9.74
C GLY A 450 13.57 8.76 -10.71
N THR A 451 13.41 10.00 -10.27
CA THR A 451 12.62 11.02 -10.96
C THR A 451 13.44 12.28 -11.25
N LEU A 452 13.22 12.93 -12.39
CA LEU A 452 13.90 14.16 -12.77
C LEU A 452 13.02 15.06 -13.67
N PRO A 453 12.77 16.34 -13.33
CA PRO A 453 11.98 17.23 -14.18
C PRO A 453 12.68 17.62 -15.49
N VAL A 454 11.87 17.83 -16.52
CA VAL A 454 12.30 18.31 -17.85
C VAL A 454 11.78 19.73 -18.05
N PHE A 455 12.63 20.72 -18.31
CA PHE A 455 12.23 22.13 -18.35
C PHE A 455 11.98 22.66 -19.77
N ASN A 456 10.93 23.45 -19.97
CA ASN A 456 10.69 24.08 -21.27
C ASN A 456 11.64 25.25 -21.52
N LYS A 457 12.78 24.98 -22.17
CA LYS A 457 13.84 25.97 -22.43
C LYS A 457 13.62 26.83 -23.69
N THR A 458 12.44 26.77 -24.31
CA THR A 458 12.08 27.70 -25.39
C THR A 458 11.97 29.14 -24.85
N LYS A 459 12.37 30.11 -25.69
CA LYS A 459 12.38 31.55 -25.35
C LYS A 459 11.35 32.28 -26.19
N SER A 460 10.38 32.91 -25.54
CA SER A 460 9.46 33.84 -26.19
C SER A 460 10.17 35.15 -26.51
N LYS A 461 9.88 35.73 -27.68
CA LYS A 461 10.27 37.10 -28.04
C LYS A 461 9.03 37.97 -27.97
N ASP A 462 9.03 38.93 -27.05
CA ASP A 462 7.95 39.91 -26.94
C ASP A 462 8.41 41.23 -27.58
N ASP A 463 8.06 41.46 -28.85
CA ASP A 463 8.46 42.65 -29.62
C ASP A 463 7.62 43.88 -29.20
N ARG A 464 7.76 44.29 -27.93
CA ARG A 464 7.18 45.53 -27.40
C ARG A 464 8.29 46.53 -27.07
N ASN A 465 8.25 47.67 -27.78
CA ASN A 465 9.14 48.83 -27.63
C ASN A 465 10.62 48.62 -28.00
N GLY A 466 10.96 47.58 -28.78
CA GLY A 466 12.29 47.42 -29.38
C GLY A 466 13.40 46.87 -28.48
N GLU A 467 13.15 46.69 -27.18
CA GLU A 467 13.98 45.84 -26.32
C GLU A 467 13.57 44.38 -26.50
N VAL A 468 14.45 43.54 -27.05
CA VAL A 468 14.20 42.10 -27.20
C VAL A 468 14.34 41.39 -25.84
N ARG A 469 13.30 41.49 -25.01
CA ARG A 469 13.22 40.78 -23.72
C ARG A 469 12.82 39.32 -23.97
N ALA A 470 13.84 38.46 -24.06
CA ALA A 470 13.67 37.03 -24.28
C ALA A 470 13.20 36.31 -23.00
N HIS A 471 11.89 36.24 -22.79
CA HIS A 471 11.31 35.53 -21.64
C HIS A 471 11.39 34.01 -21.84
N GLN A 472 12.12 33.33 -20.95
CA GLN A 472 12.17 31.87 -20.90
C GLN A 472 10.85 31.30 -20.35
N ASN A 473 10.36 30.21 -20.94
CA ASN A 473 9.16 29.55 -20.45
C ASN A 473 9.36 28.96 -19.04
N GLN A 474 8.32 29.08 -18.21
CA GLN A 474 8.38 28.79 -16.76
C GLN A 474 7.69 27.47 -16.37
N LEU A 475 7.37 26.61 -17.34
CA LEU A 475 6.69 25.34 -17.12
C LEU A 475 7.63 24.16 -17.36
N ILE A 476 7.34 23.04 -16.69
CA ILE A 476 7.93 21.76 -17.04
C ILE A 476 7.32 21.26 -18.36
N LEU A 477 8.08 20.50 -19.13
CA LEU A 477 7.55 19.66 -20.22
C LEU A 477 6.95 18.37 -19.67
N GLY A 478 7.43 17.95 -18.50
CA GLY A 478 7.06 16.69 -17.85
C GLY A 478 8.15 16.23 -16.89
N VAL A 479 8.06 14.96 -16.48
CA VAL A 479 9.00 14.30 -15.57
C VAL A 479 9.51 13.02 -16.24
N MET A 480 10.81 12.79 -16.15
CA MET A 480 11.43 11.49 -16.49
C MET A 480 11.44 10.59 -15.27
N GLY A 481 11.11 9.32 -15.47
CA GLY A 481 11.19 8.25 -14.46
C GLY A 481 12.02 7.08 -14.97
N ILE A 482 12.80 6.46 -14.08
CA ILE A 482 13.40 5.14 -14.29
C ILE A 482 13.17 4.29 -13.04
N ASP A 483 12.66 3.08 -13.23
CA ASP A 483 12.33 2.17 -12.13
C ASP A 483 13.53 1.31 -11.68
N VAL A 484 13.52 1.00 -10.39
CA VAL A 484 14.36 0.00 -9.73
C VAL A 484 13.43 -0.92 -8.93
N SER A 485 13.50 -2.24 -9.15
CA SER A 485 12.70 -3.16 -8.34
C SER A 485 13.36 -3.40 -6.99
N LEU A 486 12.54 -3.56 -5.94
CA LEU A 486 13.03 -4.05 -4.65
C LEU A 486 13.70 -5.44 -4.76
N LYS A 487 13.43 -6.19 -5.83
CA LYS A 487 14.14 -7.46 -6.12
C LYS A 487 15.59 -7.24 -6.52
N ASP A 488 15.90 -6.17 -7.25
CA ASP A 488 17.29 -5.86 -7.64
C ASP A 488 18.07 -5.36 -6.43
N ILE A 489 17.45 -4.55 -5.58
CA ILE A 489 18.00 -4.13 -4.28
C ILE A 489 18.25 -5.35 -3.38
N LYS A 490 17.30 -6.30 -3.28
CA LYS A 490 17.46 -7.54 -2.49
C LYS A 490 18.60 -8.44 -2.99
N LYS A 491 19.00 -8.38 -4.27
CA LYS A 491 20.19 -9.11 -4.79
C LYS A 491 21.51 -8.50 -4.34
N LEU A 492 21.50 -7.23 -3.93
CA LEU A 492 22.68 -6.50 -3.45
C LEU A 492 22.88 -6.63 -1.92
N THR A 493 21.93 -7.25 -1.22
CA THR A 493 21.93 -7.49 0.24
C THR A 493 21.92 -8.99 0.57
N PRO A 494 22.99 -9.75 0.27
CA PRO A 494 22.99 -11.21 0.40
C PRO A 494 23.00 -11.67 1.87
N ARG A 495 21.90 -12.31 2.32
CA ARG A 495 21.72 -12.77 3.71
C ARG A 495 22.38 -14.13 4.05
N PHE A 496 22.84 -14.89 3.05
CA PHE A 496 23.20 -16.31 3.20
C PHE A 496 24.47 -16.59 4.03
N THR A 497 25.31 -15.59 4.32
CA THR A 497 26.46 -15.76 5.23
C THR A 497 26.11 -15.45 6.69
N ILE A 498 25.05 -14.66 6.92
CA ILE A 498 24.67 -14.14 8.25
C ILE A 498 23.71 -15.12 8.98
N GLY A 499 22.99 -15.95 8.23
CA GLY A 499 22.05 -16.93 8.76
C GLY A 499 20.60 -16.43 8.86
N PRO A 500 19.60 -17.32 9.08
CA PRO A 500 18.17 -17.00 9.03
C PRO A 500 17.66 -15.88 9.93
N ASN A 501 18.37 -15.62 11.03
CA ASN A 501 17.97 -14.62 12.02
C ASN A 501 18.58 -13.24 11.71
N GLY A 502 19.57 -13.16 10.81
CA GLY A 502 20.15 -11.92 10.30
C GLY A 502 19.47 -11.45 9.01
N TYR A 503 19.24 -10.14 8.90
CA TYR A 503 18.66 -9.51 7.71
C TYR A 503 19.21 -8.10 7.53
N TYR A 504 19.22 -7.65 6.28
CA TYR A 504 19.37 -6.23 5.97
C TYR A 504 17.99 -5.58 5.97
N PHE A 505 17.92 -4.37 6.51
CA PHE A 505 16.82 -3.44 6.29
C PHE A 505 17.38 -2.12 5.77
N ALA A 506 16.52 -1.28 5.19
CA ALA A 506 16.86 0.07 4.76
C ALA A 506 15.65 0.97 4.98
N ILE A 507 15.88 2.18 5.49
CA ILE A 507 14.86 3.20 5.71
C ILE A 507 15.10 4.43 4.84
N ASP A 508 14.07 5.24 4.63
CA ASP A 508 14.18 6.61 4.12
C ASP A 508 14.36 7.62 5.29
N PRO A 509 14.61 8.92 5.01
CA PRO A 509 14.68 9.97 6.05
C PRO A 509 13.36 10.26 6.78
N ASN A 510 12.28 9.54 6.44
CA ASN A 510 10.99 9.61 7.12
C ASN A 510 10.83 8.47 8.14
N GLY A 511 11.65 7.42 8.05
CA GLY A 511 11.59 6.18 8.81
C GLY A 511 10.79 5.06 8.16
N TYR A 512 10.31 5.24 6.93
CA TYR A 512 9.63 4.18 6.17
C TYR A 512 10.64 3.15 5.64
N VAL A 513 10.31 1.86 5.74
CA VAL A 513 11.19 0.80 5.26
C VAL A 513 11.15 0.67 3.72
N LEU A 514 12.27 0.99 3.08
CA LEU A 514 12.54 0.66 1.67
C LEU A 514 12.79 -0.85 1.50
N LEU A 515 13.43 -1.46 2.50
CA LEU A 515 13.73 -2.88 2.55
C LEU A 515 13.48 -3.40 3.97
N HIS A 516 12.63 -4.42 4.11
CA HIS A 516 12.46 -5.19 5.34
C HIS A 516 11.92 -6.60 5.02
N PRO A 517 12.14 -7.63 5.85
CA PRO A 517 11.48 -8.94 5.72
C PRO A 517 9.95 -8.84 5.77
N ASN A 518 9.41 -7.98 6.63
CA ASN A 518 7.96 -7.83 6.86
C ASN A 518 7.26 -6.88 5.86
N LEU A 519 8.00 -6.29 4.90
CA LEU A 519 7.41 -5.46 3.84
C LEU A 519 6.81 -6.36 2.75
N GLN A 520 5.60 -6.88 2.99
CA GLN A 520 4.90 -7.86 2.15
C GLN A 520 3.38 -7.53 2.04
N PRO A 521 3.00 -6.48 1.28
CA PRO A 521 1.61 -6.07 1.16
C PRO A 521 0.74 -7.18 0.55
N LYS A 522 -0.22 -7.70 1.32
CA LYS A 522 -1.07 -8.84 0.91
C LYS A 522 -2.06 -8.45 -0.20
N ASN A 523 -2.52 -7.18 -0.26
CA ASN A 523 -3.28 -6.61 -1.38
C ASN A 523 -3.02 -5.10 -1.56
N PRO A 524 -1.96 -4.67 -2.27
CA PRO A 524 -1.61 -3.25 -2.44
C PRO A 524 -2.48 -2.55 -3.49
N LYS A 525 -3.12 -1.44 -3.12
CA LYS A 525 -3.81 -0.57 -4.08
C LYS A 525 -2.81 0.12 -5.00
N PHE A 526 -2.99 -0.02 -6.31
CA PHE A 526 -2.10 0.57 -7.32
C PHE A 526 -1.92 2.11 -7.24
N GLN A 527 -2.88 2.85 -6.67
CA GLN A 527 -2.83 4.32 -6.56
C GLN A 527 -2.12 4.82 -5.29
N GLU A 528 -2.00 4.01 -4.23
CA GLU A 528 -1.42 4.42 -2.95
C GLU A 528 0.02 3.90 -2.83
N PRO A 529 0.96 4.66 -2.21
CA PRO A 529 2.29 4.14 -1.89
C PRO A 529 2.21 3.12 -0.75
N VAL A 530 3.16 2.19 -0.70
CA VAL A 530 3.31 1.17 0.34
C VAL A 530 4.26 1.70 1.42
N THR A 531 3.76 2.64 2.23
CA THR A 531 4.48 3.21 3.39
C THR A 531 4.25 2.37 4.64
N LEU A 532 5.32 1.84 5.23
CA LEU A 532 5.33 1.11 6.50
C LEU A 532 6.53 1.64 7.31
N ASP A 533 6.34 2.10 8.55
CA ASP A 533 7.46 2.58 9.39
C ASP A 533 8.32 1.40 9.87
N PHE A 534 9.59 1.65 10.17
CA PHE A 534 10.45 0.70 10.90
C PHE A 534 9.82 0.26 12.24
N LEU A 535 9.14 1.17 12.95
CA LEU A 535 8.46 0.87 14.22
C LEU A 535 7.10 0.18 14.05
N ASP A 536 6.52 0.19 12.84
CA ASP A 536 5.37 -0.64 12.48
C ASP A 536 5.82 -2.04 11.98
N ALA A 537 7.01 -2.11 11.38
CA ALA A 537 7.57 -3.33 10.79
C ALA A 537 8.22 -4.28 11.80
N GLU A 538 8.65 -3.76 12.96
CA GLU A 538 9.18 -4.53 14.09
C GLU A 538 8.42 -4.21 15.39
N LEU A 539 8.66 -4.97 16.46
CA LEU A 539 8.20 -4.59 17.79
C LEU A 539 8.91 -3.31 18.26
N GLU A 540 8.13 -2.26 18.54
CA GLU A 540 8.58 -0.96 19.08
C GLU A 540 9.28 -1.11 20.44
N ASN A 541 10.26 -0.24 20.69
CA ASN A 541 11.09 -0.19 21.89
C ASN A 541 11.79 1.19 21.92
N ASP A 542 11.85 1.86 23.08
CA ASP A 542 12.51 3.17 23.24
C ASP A 542 13.92 3.22 22.60
N ILE A 543 14.69 2.14 22.72
CA ILE A 543 16.04 2.04 22.17
C ILE A 543 16.01 1.95 20.63
N LYS A 544 14.97 1.34 20.04
CA LYS A 544 14.78 1.33 18.58
C LYS A 544 14.34 2.69 18.05
N VAL A 545 13.67 3.51 18.86
CA VAL A 545 13.38 4.91 18.52
C VAL A 545 14.69 5.69 18.42
N GLU A 546 15.60 5.57 19.39
CA GLU A 546 16.95 6.19 19.30
C GLU A 546 17.75 5.69 18.08
N ILE A 547 17.75 4.38 17.80
CA ILE A 547 18.42 3.83 16.61
C ILE A 547 17.81 4.41 15.32
N ARG A 548 16.47 4.45 15.20
CA ARG A 548 15.74 5.07 14.07
C ARG A 548 16.13 6.53 13.88
N THR A 549 16.19 7.32 14.95
CA THR A 549 16.63 8.72 14.92
C THR A 549 18.04 8.85 14.35
N THR A 550 19.04 8.16 14.93
CA THR A 550 20.44 8.25 14.46
C THR A 550 20.64 7.80 13.01
N MET A 551 19.84 6.84 12.52
CA MET A 551 19.85 6.44 11.10
C MET A 551 19.25 7.51 10.17
N ILE A 552 18.21 8.23 10.61
CA ILE A 552 17.57 9.33 9.85
C ILE A 552 18.47 10.58 9.81
N ASP A 553 19.18 10.86 10.91
CA ASP A 553 20.19 11.91 10.97
C ASP A 553 21.42 11.62 10.07
N GLY A 554 21.56 10.37 9.60
CA GLY A 554 22.60 9.93 8.69
C GLY A 554 23.91 9.52 9.38
N GLU A 555 23.87 9.24 10.69
CA GLU A 555 25.03 8.79 11.46
C GLU A 555 25.36 7.32 11.21
N THR A 556 26.60 6.91 11.48
CA THR A 556 27.05 5.51 11.49
C THR A 556 27.08 4.98 12.92
N GLY A 557 26.62 3.75 13.17
CA GLY A 557 26.68 3.18 14.52
C GLY A 557 26.45 1.67 14.63
N GLU A 558 26.75 1.15 15.83
CA GLU A 558 26.47 -0.22 16.28
C GLU A 558 25.77 -0.16 17.64
N ARG A 559 24.77 -1.01 17.86
CA ARG A 559 24.11 -1.16 19.18
C ARG A 559 23.52 -2.55 19.40
N SER A 560 24.01 -3.24 20.44
CA SER A 560 23.42 -4.49 20.94
C SER A 560 22.27 -4.22 21.90
N ILE A 561 21.13 -4.86 21.67
CA ILE A 561 19.93 -4.78 22.52
C ILE A 561 19.39 -6.17 22.86
N LYS A 562 18.69 -6.27 24.00
CA LYS A 562 17.77 -7.38 24.26
C LYS A 562 16.39 -6.93 23.80
N THR A 563 15.80 -7.63 22.83
CA THR A 563 14.51 -7.27 22.23
C THR A 563 13.61 -8.49 22.15
N LEU A 564 12.31 -8.23 22.22
CA LEU A 564 11.32 -9.19 21.75
C LEU A 564 11.40 -9.28 20.22
N VAL A 565 11.24 -10.49 19.68
CA VAL A 565 11.24 -10.81 18.25
C VAL A 565 9.94 -11.54 17.92
N LYS A 566 9.16 -11.00 16.98
CA LYS A 566 7.90 -11.62 16.51
C LYS A 566 8.24 -12.82 15.60
N SER A 567 7.60 -13.96 15.84
CA SER A 567 7.78 -15.16 15.02
C SER A 567 7.23 -14.99 13.59
N GLN A 568 7.80 -15.73 12.64
CA GLN A 568 7.44 -15.69 11.21
C GLN A 568 6.00 -16.15 10.93
N ASP A 569 5.47 -17.03 11.77
CA ASP A 569 4.08 -17.50 11.74
C ASP A 569 3.16 -16.70 12.67
N GLU A 570 3.64 -15.58 13.21
CA GLU A 570 2.88 -14.58 13.99
C GLU A 570 2.20 -15.09 15.28
N ARG A 571 2.45 -16.34 15.69
CA ARG A 571 1.90 -16.98 16.88
C ARG A 571 2.72 -16.79 18.16
N TYR A 572 4.03 -16.56 18.04
CA TYR A 572 4.95 -16.52 19.18
C TYR A 572 5.77 -15.23 19.21
N ILE A 573 6.29 -14.90 20.39
CA ILE A 573 7.34 -13.89 20.60
C ILE A 573 8.50 -14.53 21.36
N ASP A 574 9.71 -14.43 20.83
CA ASP A 574 10.94 -14.89 21.46
C ASP A 574 11.77 -13.71 22.01
N ARG A 575 12.53 -13.92 23.09
CA ARG A 575 13.48 -12.94 23.65
C ARG A 575 14.85 -13.12 22.99
N GLY A 576 15.21 -12.26 22.04
CA GLY A 576 16.48 -12.30 21.31
C GLY A 576 17.49 -11.24 21.78
N VAL A 577 18.78 -11.58 21.78
CA VAL A 577 19.87 -10.57 21.86
C VAL A 577 20.29 -10.24 20.43
N ARG A 578 20.06 -9.00 19.99
CA ARG A 578 20.28 -8.56 18.60
C ARG A 578 21.20 -7.35 18.55
N THR A 579 22.21 -7.40 17.69
CA THR A 579 23.06 -6.24 17.36
C THR A 579 22.57 -5.62 16.06
N TYR A 580 22.31 -4.31 16.11
CA TYR A 580 22.00 -3.49 14.95
C TYR A 580 23.27 -2.71 14.56
N THR A 581 23.57 -2.67 13.27
CA THR A 581 24.72 -1.95 12.69
C THR A 581 24.21 -1.18 11.48
N TRP A 582 24.57 0.10 11.35
CA TRP A 582 24.02 0.98 10.31
C TRP A 582 25.04 1.98 9.77
N ALA A 583 24.94 2.29 8.47
CA ALA A 583 25.77 3.27 7.78
C ALA A 583 25.01 3.94 6.62
N PRO A 584 25.31 5.21 6.29
CA PRO A 584 24.73 5.91 5.15
C PRO A 584 25.39 5.51 3.82
N VAL A 585 24.66 5.79 2.74
CA VAL A 585 24.95 5.37 1.37
C VAL A 585 25.81 6.47 0.67
N ASN A 586 27.06 6.19 0.23
CA ASN A 586 28.01 7.18 -0.36
C ASN A 586 28.92 6.70 -1.58
N VAL A 587 28.81 7.38 -2.75
CA VAL A 587 28.88 6.82 -4.14
C VAL A 587 30.26 6.56 -4.87
N ALA A 588 30.78 5.30 -4.98
CA ALA A 588 31.64 4.70 -6.08
C ALA A 588 32.45 3.44 -5.63
N PHE A 589 32.88 2.36 -6.34
CA PHE A 589 32.69 1.57 -7.60
C PHE A 589 33.53 0.24 -7.40
N VAL A 590 33.34 -1.06 -7.83
CA VAL A 590 32.55 -1.90 -8.80
C VAL A 590 32.30 -3.35 -8.20
N LEU A 591 31.62 -4.29 -8.91
CA LEU A 591 30.83 -5.49 -8.43
C LEU A 591 31.14 -6.85 -9.14
N GLU A 592 30.77 -8.03 -8.56
CA GLU A 592 30.60 -9.32 -9.33
C GLU A 592 29.55 -10.36 -8.79
N ARG A 593 29.57 -11.63 -9.26
CA ARG A 593 28.45 -12.64 -9.35
C ARG A 593 28.66 -13.88 -8.43
N PHE A 594 27.82 -14.94 -8.26
CA PHE A 594 26.92 -15.75 -9.12
C PHE A 594 25.81 -16.50 -8.25
N ASP A 595 24.75 -17.11 -8.84
CA ASP A 595 24.27 -18.54 -8.97
C ASP A 595 24.17 -19.53 -7.72
N GLU A 596 23.90 -20.89 -7.66
CA GLU A 596 23.96 -22.15 -8.49
C GLU A 596 22.91 -23.29 -8.14
N PHE A 597 22.51 -24.21 -9.07
CA PHE A 597 21.37 -25.23 -9.05
C PHE A 597 21.74 -26.79 -8.49
N GLY A 598 20.75 -28.38 -7.04
CA GLY A 598 20.77 -29.88 -6.60
C GLY A 598 19.50 -30.53 -5.95
N TYR A 599 19.04 -31.76 -6.31
CA TYR A 599 17.81 -32.44 -5.78
C TYR A 599 17.93 -33.14 -4.42
N THR A 600 17.77 -32.36 -3.36
CA THR A 600 17.18 -32.75 -2.05
C THR A 600 16.34 -31.56 -1.64
N TYR A 601 15.12 -31.72 -1.09
CA TYR A 601 14.15 -30.61 -0.84
C TYR A 601 14.90 -29.33 -0.50
N ILE A 602 14.89 -28.34 -1.39
CA ILE A 602 15.90 -27.27 -1.37
C ILE A 602 15.24 -25.94 -1.04
N ALA A 603 16.02 -25.07 -0.42
CA ALA A 603 15.75 -23.64 -0.42
C ALA A 603 15.67 -23.13 -1.88
N PRO A 604 14.53 -22.60 -2.36
CA PRO A 604 14.32 -22.18 -3.75
C PRO A 604 14.98 -20.82 -4.07
N ARG A 605 16.30 -20.73 -3.89
CA ARG A 605 17.09 -19.49 -4.02
C ARG A 605 17.41 -19.18 -5.50
N GLU A 606 17.91 -17.97 -5.76
CA GLU A 606 18.46 -17.63 -7.08
C GLU A 606 19.81 -18.31 -7.27
N TYR A 607 19.65 -19.55 -7.70
CA TYR A 607 20.64 -20.45 -8.22
C TYR A 607 21.01 -20.03 -9.67
N CYS A 608 21.49 -20.92 -10.56
CA CYS A 608 22.11 -20.45 -11.82
C CYS A 608 21.30 -19.43 -12.65
N LYS A 609 21.98 -18.55 -13.37
CA LYS A 609 21.34 -17.47 -14.17
C LYS A 609 20.42 -18.00 -15.25
N GLU A 610 20.72 -19.18 -15.78
CA GLU A 610 19.90 -19.86 -16.79
C GLU A 610 18.71 -20.63 -16.18
N LEU A 611 18.59 -20.60 -14.86
CA LEU A 611 17.69 -21.42 -14.08
C LEU A 611 16.37 -20.72 -13.78
N LYS A 612 15.38 -21.53 -13.41
CA LYS A 612 14.02 -21.07 -13.15
C LYS A 612 13.53 -21.68 -11.86
N ILE A 613 13.48 -20.85 -10.82
CA ILE A 613 12.83 -21.19 -9.55
C ILE A 613 11.38 -21.59 -9.85
N SER A 614 11.00 -22.79 -9.42
CA SER A 614 9.63 -23.32 -9.58
C SER A 614 8.99 -23.51 -8.22
N HIS A 615 7.72 -23.10 -8.10
CA HIS A 615 6.91 -23.33 -6.89
C HIS A 615 6.71 -24.82 -6.59
N ASN A 616 6.79 -25.68 -7.62
CA ASN A 616 6.79 -27.12 -7.40
C ASN A 616 8.22 -27.57 -7.03
N ASN A 617 8.46 -27.73 -5.74
CA ASN A 617 9.74 -28.24 -5.20
C ASN A 617 9.90 -29.77 -5.34
N SER A 618 9.09 -30.41 -6.20
CA SER A 618 9.34 -31.72 -6.85
C SER A 618 9.74 -31.60 -8.35
N GLN A 619 9.70 -30.39 -8.94
CA GLN A 619 10.24 -30.07 -10.27
C GLN A 619 11.57 -29.29 -10.21
N PHE A 620 11.65 -28.21 -9.41
CA PHE A 620 12.71 -27.18 -9.51
C PHE A 620 14.14 -27.74 -9.58
N LEU A 621 14.42 -28.77 -8.80
CA LEU A 621 15.75 -29.32 -8.60
C LEU A 621 15.95 -30.66 -9.35
N GLN A 622 14.98 -31.06 -10.19
CA GLN A 622 15.12 -32.13 -11.21
C GLN A 622 15.83 -31.55 -12.43
N ASP A 623 15.38 -30.35 -12.81
CA ASP A 623 16.07 -29.45 -13.73
C ASP A 623 17.54 -29.26 -13.31
N PHE A 624 17.81 -29.30 -11.98
CA PHE A 624 19.11 -29.02 -11.36
C PHE A 624 20.09 -30.18 -11.42
N ASN A 625 19.69 -31.37 -10.98
CA ASN A 625 20.56 -32.54 -11.19
C ASN A 625 20.88 -32.67 -12.68
N MET A 626 19.90 -32.46 -13.57
CA MET A 626 20.13 -32.39 -15.02
C MET A 626 21.03 -31.23 -15.49
N PHE A 627 21.26 -30.18 -14.70
CA PHE A 627 22.16 -29.06 -15.03
C PHE A 627 23.59 -29.35 -14.55
N ILE A 628 23.77 -29.80 -13.31
CA ILE A 628 25.10 -30.16 -12.75
C ILE A 628 25.65 -31.46 -13.37
N ASP A 629 24.80 -32.40 -13.77
CA ASP A 629 25.21 -33.56 -14.59
C ASP A 629 25.67 -33.18 -16.01
N ARG A 630 25.50 -31.92 -16.44
CA ARG A 630 25.80 -31.44 -17.81
C ARG A 630 26.83 -30.32 -17.89
N ASN A 631 26.89 -29.45 -16.89
CA ASN A 631 27.73 -28.25 -16.86
C ASN A 631 28.71 -28.32 -15.69
N THR A 632 29.89 -27.73 -15.81
CA THR A 632 30.82 -27.62 -14.66
C THR A 632 30.37 -26.50 -13.71
N PRO A 633 30.67 -26.59 -12.39
CA PRO A 633 30.33 -25.55 -11.40
C PRO A 633 30.89 -24.16 -11.70
N ASP A 634 31.92 -24.05 -12.54
CA ASP A 634 32.56 -22.77 -12.92
C ASP A 634 31.60 -21.79 -13.65
N ALA A 635 30.49 -22.29 -14.18
CA ALA A 635 29.42 -21.46 -14.74
C ALA A 635 28.62 -20.71 -13.66
N CYS A 636 28.75 -21.10 -12.39
CA CYS A 636 27.85 -20.74 -11.30
C CYS A 636 28.59 -20.43 -9.97
N ASN A 637 27.87 -20.40 -8.84
CA ASN A 637 28.36 -20.02 -7.51
C ASN A 637 28.91 -21.21 -6.73
N VAL A 638 30.19 -21.44 -6.99
CA VAL A 638 31.02 -22.41 -6.30
C VAL A 638 30.88 -22.33 -4.77
N SER A 639 30.74 -21.15 -4.15
CA SER A 639 30.59 -21.03 -2.69
C SER A 639 29.24 -21.57 -2.20
N LEU A 640 28.14 -21.10 -2.80
CA LEU A 640 26.79 -21.42 -2.34
C LEU A 640 26.47 -22.91 -2.55
N VAL A 641 26.93 -23.50 -3.66
CA VAL A 641 26.70 -24.93 -3.92
C VAL A 641 27.77 -25.87 -3.37
N SER A 642 29.03 -25.47 -3.20
CA SER A 642 29.95 -26.29 -2.39
C SER A 642 29.45 -26.43 -0.95
N ARG A 643 28.85 -25.37 -0.39
CA ARG A 643 28.21 -25.41 0.94
C ARG A 643 27.00 -26.35 0.96
N LEU A 644 26.17 -26.34 -0.07
CA LEU A 644 25.02 -27.26 -0.18
C LEU A 644 25.44 -28.73 -0.37
N ILE A 645 26.46 -28.99 -1.19
CA ILE A 645 27.01 -30.35 -1.39
C ILE A 645 27.65 -30.87 -0.09
N LEU A 646 28.34 -29.98 0.65
CA LEU A 646 28.84 -30.29 1.99
C LEU A 646 27.69 -30.63 2.96
N ASP A 647 26.69 -29.77 3.09
CA ASP A 647 25.51 -29.98 3.94
C ASP A 647 24.87 -31.35 3.65
N ALA A 648 24.60 -31.66 2.38
CA ALA A 648 24.03 -32.93 1.93
C ALA A 648 24.92 -34.14 2.26
N GLY A 649 26.25 -33.99 2.20
CA GLY A 649 27.20 -35.02 2.61
C GLY A 649 27.15 -35.31 4.12
N LEU A 650 26.98 -34.28 4.94
CA LEU A 650 26.94 -34.38 6.40
C LEU A 650 25.58 -34.93 6.89
N THR A 651 24.45 -34.48 6.33
CA THR A 651 23.13 -35.07 6.67
C THR A 651 23.05 -36.53 6.23
N ALA A 652 23.59 -36.89 5.06
CA ALA A 652 23.66 -38.27 4.59
C ALA A 652 24.55 -39.19 5.46
N GLU A 653 25.45 -38.65 6.29
CA GLU A 653 26.07 -39.44 7.37
C GLU A 653 25.13 -39.64 8.56
N LEU A 654 24.44 -38.60 9.05
CA LEU A 654 23.50 -38.76 10.18
C LEU A 654 22.35 -39.72 9.85
N VAL A 655 21.84 -39.71 8.62
CA VAL A 655 20.78 -40.63 8.18
C VAL A 655 21.24 -42.09 8.16
N LYS A 656 22.55 -42.38 8.16
CA LYS A 656 23.07 -43.75 8.40
C LYS A 656 22.97 -44.14 9.87
N GLU A 657 23.10 -43.19 10.80
CA GLU A 657 22.88 -43.42 12.23
C GLU A 657 21.39 -43.65 12.53
N TRP A 658 20.49 -42.82 11.99
CA TRP A 658 19.05 -43.01 12.15
C TRP A 658 18.54 -44.36 11.64
N LYS A 659 19.18 -44.93 10.61
CA LYS A 659 18.88 -46.27 10.06
C LYS A 659 19.28 -47.42 11.00
N LYS A 660 20.08 -47.18 12.05
CA LYS A 660 20.48 -48.22 13.02
C LYS A 660 19.42 -48.47 14.10
N GLU A 661 18.62 -47.46 14.44
CA GLU A 661 17.66 -47.56 15.56
C GLU A 661 16.33 -46.86 15.26
N SER A 662 15.26 -47.65 15.19
CA SER A 662 13.87 -47.20 15.30
C SER A 662 13.57 -46.78 16.74
N VAL A 663 12.85 -45.67 16.91
CA VAL A 663 12.45 -45.15 18.23
C VAL A 663 10.93 -45.00 18.23
N ASP A 664 10.28 -45.66 19.17
CA ASP A 664 8.82 -45.67 19.29
C ASP A 664 8.27 -44.28 19.67
N GLY A 665 7.03 -44.00 19.25
CA GLY A 665 6.38 -42.70 19.46
C GLY A 665 6.84 -41.57 18.52
N VAL A 666 7.78 -41.82 17.61
CA VAL A 666 8.27 -40.83 16.62
C VAL A 666 7.60 -41.07 15.26
N VAL A 667 6.95 -40.03 14.71
CA VAL A 667 6.28 -40.05 13.39
C VAL A 667 7.28 -39.74 12.27
N ALA A 668 8.13 -38.73 12.48
CA ALA A 668 9.17 -38.34 11.53
C ALA A 668 10.39 -37.78 12.27
N ARG A 669 11.55 -37.85 11.62
CA ARG A 669 12.80 -37.16 12.00
C ARG A 669 13.17 -36.22 10.85
N PHE A 670 13.77 -35.07 11.15
CA PHE A 670 14.31 -34.14 10.16
C PHE A 670 15.58 -33.45 10.70
N VAL A 671 16.45 -33.06 9.78
CA VAL A 671 17.46 -32.02 10.00
C VAL A 671 17.17 -30.95 8.99
N ALA A 672 17.29 -29.68 9.37
CA ALA A 672 17.36 -28.59 8.42
C ALA A 672 18.74 -27.92 8.57
N THR A 673 19.40 -27.66 7.45
CA THR A 673 20.70 -26.97 7.35
C THR A 673 20.53 -25.65 6.62
N ASP A 674 21.57 -24.81 6.53
CA ASP A 674 21.49 -23.57 5.74
C ASP A 674 21.15 -23.85 4.26
N GLY A 675 21.75 -24.88 3.65
CA GLY A 675 21.46 -25.31 2.28
C GLY A 675 20.01 -25.73 2.01
N GLY A 676 19.23 -25.99 3.06
CA GLY A 676 17.77 -26.02 2.97
C GLY A 676 17.09 -27.39 3.05
N LEU A 677 17.74 -28.42 3.60
CA LEU A 677 17.45 -29.83 3.33
C LEU A 677 16.65 -30.63 4.40
N PRO A 678 15.31 -30.46 4.57
CA PRO A 678 14.50 -31.25 5.52
C PRO A 678 14.33 -32.71 5.05
N GLU A 679 15.30 -33.57 5.37
CA GLU A 679 15.23 -35.00 5.02
C GLU A 679 14.31 -35.77 5.98
N SER A 680 13.06 -35.98 5.58
CA SER A 680 12.05 -36.68 6.36
C SER A 680 12.20 -38.21 6.30
N PHE A 681 12.55 -38.84 7.42
CA PHE A 681 12.79 -40.30 7.46
C PHE A 681 11.49 -41.14 7.52
N GLN A 682 10.62 -41.05 6.51
CA GLN A 682 9.67 -42.10 6.10
C GLN A 682 8.97 -41.75 4.77
N LYS A 683 8.78 -42.74 3.88
CA LYS A 683 8.04 -42.53 2.62
C LYS A 683 6.54 -42.38 2.87
N GLY A 684 5.97 -41.24 2.47
CA GLY A 684 4.51 -41.03 2.40
C GLY A 684 3.93 -40.01 3.38
N ILE A 685 4.74 -39.38 4.23
CA ILE A 685 4.31 -38.34 5.17
C ILE A 685 4.39 -36.98 4.47
N TYR A 686 3.31 -36.19 4.53
CA TYR A 686 3.30 -34.81 4.01
C TYR A 686 4.07 -33.86 4.94
N TRP A 687 4.85 -32.95 4.35
CA TRP A 687 5.57 -31.90 5.06
C TRP A 687 4.94 -30.55 4.74
N SER A 688 4.54 -29.82 5.79
CA SER A 688 3.76 -28.58 5.70
C SER A 688 4.59 -27.30 5.89
N GLU A 689 5.84 -27.43 6.33
CA GLU A 689 6.77 -26.31 6.53
C GLU A 689 7.38 -25.83 5.21
N ASN A 690 7.79 -24.56 5.18
CA ASN A 690 8.43 -23.96 4.01
C ASN A 690 9.82 -24.61 3.77
N PRO A 691 10.15 -25.07 2.55
CA PRO A 691 11.47 -25.64 2.23
C PRO A 691 12.62 -24.60 2.19
N GLU A 692 12.35 -23.30 2.33
CA GLU A 692 13.38 -22.30 2.67
C GLU A 692 13.49 -22.17 4.21
N PRO A 693 14.58 -22.62 4.86
CA PRO A 693 14.75 -22.43 6.31
C PRO A 693 14.74 -20.95 6.73
N TYR A 694 15.19 -20.06 5.84
CA TYR A 694 15.16 -18.61 6.07
C TYR A 694 13.73 -18.02 6.11
N GLU A 695 12.71 -18.81 5.80
CA GLU A 695 11.28 -18.46 5.93
C GLU A 695 10.50 -19.45 6.82
N CYS A 696 11.19 -20.39 7.48
CA CYS A 696 10.60 -21.37 8.39
C CYS A 696 10.58 -20.85 9.83
N SER A 697 9.40 -20.87 10.47
CA SER A 697 9.23 -20.38 11.86
C SER A 697 10.04 -21.21 12.85
N SER A 698 9.78 -22.53 12.88
CA SER A 698 10.40 -23.46 13.84
C SER A 698 11.93 -23.53 13.74
N TYR A 699 12.50 -23.17 12.58
CA TYR A 699 13.95 -23.00 12.41
C TYR A 699 14.49 -21.77 13.14
N LYS A 700 13.90 -20.58 12.90
CA LYS A 700 14.33 -19.31 13.51
C LYS A 700 14.21 -19.34 15.03
N ARG A 701 13.09 -19.87 15.54
CA ARG A 701 12.84 -20.08 16.98
C ARG A 701 13.89 -20.99 17.62
N ALA A 702 14.27 -22.08 16.95
CA ALA A 702 15.27 -23.02 17.46
C ALA A 702 16.71 -22.48 17.42
N LEU A 703 17.01 -21.45 16.62
CA LEU A 703 18.31 -20.77 16.63
C LEU A 703 18.46 -19.75 17.77
N ASP A 704 17.43 -18.95 18.04
CA ASP A 704 17.47 -17.93 19.11
C ASP A 704 17.46 -18.58 20.52
N ASN A 705 16.96 -19.80 20.64
CA ASN A 705 16.88 -20.56 21.89
C ASN A 705 18.01 -21.61 22.04
N GLU A 706 18.30 -22.02 23.28
CA GLU A 706 19.20 -23.14 23.62
C GLU A 706 18.44 -24.39 24.12
N ILE A 707 17.15 -24.22 24.40
CA ILE A 707 16.21 -25.24 24.90
C ILE A 707 15.58 -26.05 23.75
N TYR A 708 14.87 -27.13 24.07
CA TYR A 708 14.01 -27.81 23.11
C TYR A 708 12.72 -27.02 22.88
N ILE A 709 12.48 -26.64 21.63
CA ILE A 709 11.29 -25.89 21.20
C ILE A 709 10.25 -26.85 20.66
N PHE A 710 9.12 -26.94 21.35
CA PHE A 710 7.90 -27.60 20.94
C PHE A 710 7.02 -26.57 20.21
N THR A 711 6.55 -26.91 19.01
CA THR A 711 5.69 -26.03 18.20
C THR A 711 4.33 -26.69 18.01
N ALA A 712 3.25 -25.98 18.39
CA ALA A 712 1.89 -26.48 18.24
C ALA A 712 1.48 -26.61 16.75
N PRO A 713 0.74 -27.67 16.37
CA PRO A 713 0.18 -27.80 15.03
C PRO A 713 -0.84 -26.69 14.75
N ILE A 714 -1.17 -26.48 13.47
CA ILE A 714 -2.17 -25.48 13.06
C ILE A 714 -3.57 -26.08 13.24
N PHE A 715 -4.45 -25.37 13.96
CA PHE A 715 -5.83 -25.79 14.18
C PHE A 715 -6.72 -25.44 12.97
N ASN A 716 -7.23 -26.46 12.27
CA ASN A 716 -8.06 -26.32 11.07
C ASN A 716 -9.54 -26.64 11.35
N ALA A 717 -10.36 -25.60 11.58
CA ALA A 717 -11.78 -25.74 11.92
C ALA A 717 -12.66 -26.43 10.84
N GLU A 718 -12.20 -26.49 9.58
CA GLU A 718 -12.88 -27.24 8.50
C GLU A 718 -12.65 -28.77 8.55
N GLY A 719 -11.82 -29.28 9.48
CA GLY A 719 -11.72 -30.72 9.77
C GLY A 719 -11.18 -31.62 8.64
N ARG A 720 -10.50 -31.05 7.63
CA ARG A 720 -9.96 -31.80 6.48
C ARG A 720 -8.66 -32.57 6.80
N GLU A 721 -8.02 -32.28 7.92
CA GLU A 721 -6.79 -32.91 8.38
C GLU A 721 -6.95 -33.35 9.83
N LEU A 722 -6.59 -34.59 10.15
CA LEU A 722 -6.63 -35.11 11.52
C LEU A 722 -5.33 -34.76 12.26
N VAL A 723 -5.45 -34.23 13.49
CA VAL A 723 -4.30 -33.84 14.33
C VAL A 723 -3.38 -35.04 14.68
N THR A 724 -3.90 -36.28 14.57
CA THR A 724 -3.11 -37.51 14.72
C THR A 724 -2.01 -37.68 13.68
N ASP A 725 -2.21 -37.11 12.49
CA ASP A 725 -1.37 -37.35 11.30
C ASP A 725 -0.33 -36.23 11.13
N THR A 726 -0.63 -35.02 11.63
CA THR A 726 0.26 -33.87 11.55
C THR A 726 1.37 -33.90 12.59
N GLY A 727 1.08 -34.36 13.82
CA GLY A 727 2.05 -34.55 14.92
C GLY A 727 2.60 -33.25 15.52
N ILE A 728 3.11 -33.33 16.75
CA ILE A 728 3.74 -32.17 17.43
C ILE A 728 5.20 -32.09 17.03
N LEU A 729 5.62 -30.92 16.54
CA LEU A 729 6.99 -30.68 16.09
C LEU A 729 7.88 -30.29 17.27
N VAL A 730 9.05 -30.93 17.39
CA VAL A 730 10.08 -30.60 18.37
C VAL A 730 11.38 -30.31 17.64
N SER A 731 11.99 -29.15 17.87
CA SER A 731 13.22 -28.70 17.23
C SER A 731 14.25 -28.19 18.25
N LYS A 732 15.53 -28.30 17.89
CA LYS A 732 16.65 -27.67 18.62
C LYS A 732 17.84 -27.45 17.67
N ALA A 733 18.55 -26.31 17.83
CA ALA A 733 19.81 -26.07 17.14
C ALA A 733 20.94 -27.00 17.60
N VAL A 734 21.85 -27.31 16.68
CA VAL A 734 23.09 -28.05 16.95
C VAL A 734 24.18 -27.06 17.36
N ASP A 735 24.55 -27.07 18.63
CA ASP A 735 25.62 -26.21 19.13
C ASP A 735 27.00 -26.86 18.85
N LEU A 736 27.85 -26.16 18.09
CA LEU A 736 29.20 -26.59 17.70
C LEU A 736 30.23 -25.56 18.16
N SER A 737 31.11 -25.95 19.08
CA SER A 737 32.23 -25.10 19.53
C SER A 737 33.52 -25.47 18.80
N LEU A 738 34.17 -24.48 18.18
CA LEU A 738 35.42 -24.59 17.44
C LEU A 738 36.30 -23.38 17.79
N ASP A 739 37.50 -23.63 18.32
CA ASP A 739 38.55 -22.63 18.53
C ASP A 739 38.03 -21.34 19.23
N GLU A 740 37.32 -21.53 20.34
CA GLU A 740 36.63 -20.50 21.17
C GLU A 740 35.40 -19.81 20.52
N VAL A 741 35.05 -20.14 19.27
CA VAL A 741 33.84 -19.67 18.59
C VAL A 741 32.71 -20.70 18.69
N THR A 742 31.47 -20.26 18.94
CA THR A 742 30.27 -21.11 18.91
C THR A 742 29.47 -20.88 17.62
N LEU A 743 29.09 -21.98 16.96
CA LEU A 743 28.35 -22.01 15.70
C LEU A 743 27.06 -22.83 15.86
N LYS A 744 26.00 -22.45 15.15
CA LYS A 744 24.73 -23.21 15.04
C LYS A 744 24.45 -23.60 13.58
N PRO A 745 25.16 -24.59 13.00
CA PRO A 745 25.09 -24.88 11.55
C PRO A 745 23.81 -25.59 11.08
N ALA A 746 23.05 -26.21 11.99
CA ALA A 746 21.84 -26.97 11.66
C ALA A 746 20.83 -26.95 12.81
N VAL A 747 19.56 -27.21 12.48
CA VAL A 747 18.47 -27.48 13.43
C VAL A 747 18.04 -28.93 13.25
N VAL A 748 18.09 -29.73 14.30
CA VAL A 748 17.57 -31.11 14.31
C VAL A 748 16.19 -31.13 14.94
N GLY A 749 15.35 -32.08 14.53
CA GLY A 749 14.03 -32.21 15.13
C GLY A 749 13.26 -33.48 14.78
N VAL A 750 12.12 -33.63 15.43
CA VAL A 750 11.23 -34.78 15.30
C VAL A 750 9.76 -34.35 15.33
N LYS A 751 8.89 -35.16 14.72
CA LYS A 751 7.45 -35.11 14.96
C LYS A 751 7.07 -36.23 15.93
N LEU A 752 6.48 -35.87 17.07
CA LEU A 752 6.00 -36.81 18.08
C LEU A 752 4.57 -37.26 17.77
N ASN A 753 4.30 -38.54 18.00
CA ASN A 753 2.95 -39.11 17.95
C ASN A 753 2.19 -38.69 19.21
N VAL A 754 1.17 -37.85 19.05
CA VAL A 754 0.39 -37.24 20.14
C VAL A 754 -0.19 -38.32 21.06
N THR A 755 -0.83 -39.35 20.50
CA THR A 755 -1.47 -40.45 21.26
C THR A 755 -0.45 -41.27 22.05
N HIS A 756 0.72 -41.55 21.48
CA HIS A 756 1.80 -42.27 22.17
C HIS A 756 2.37 -41.43 23.32
N TRP A 757 2.59 -40.14 23.10
CA TRP A 757 3.09 -39.22 24.12
C TRP A 757 2.11 -39.06 25.28
N MET A 758 0.81 -38.90 25.00
CA MET A 758 -0.27 -38.90 25.99
C MET A 758 -0.27 -40.16 26.85
N ASN A 759 -0.20 -41.34 26.23
CA ASN A 759 -0.18 -42.60 26.98
C ASN A 759 1.08 -42.71 27.87
N SER A 760 2.23 -42.24 27.40
CA SER A 760 3.45 -42.16 28.22
C SER A 760 3.28 -41.21 29.42
N PHE A 761 2.71 -40.02 29.20
CA PHE A 761 2.46 -39.00 30.23
C PHE A 761 1.48 -39.50 31.31
N ILE A 762 0.37 -40.13 30.91
CA ILE A 762 -0.63 -40.68 31.83
C ILE A 762 0.01 -41.80 32.67
N ASN A 763 0.83 -42.67 32.06
CA ASN A 763 1.58 -43.70 32.77
C ASN A 763 2.65 -43.12 33.73
N ALA A 764 3.30 -42.01 33.38
CA ALA A 764 4.33 -41.37 34.21
C ALA A 764 3.75 -40.65 35.45
N THR A 765 2.50 -40.15 35.37
CA THR A 765 1.82 -39.51 36.53
C THR A 765 1.07 -40.50 37.42
N LEU A 766 0.80 -41.73 36.96
CA LEU A 766 0.05 -42.76 37.69
C LEU A 766 0.81 -43.30 38.92
N LYS A 767 0.30 -43.05 40.13
CA LYS A 767 0.83 -43.61 41.39
C LYS A 767 -0.03 -44.77 41.91
N VAL A 768 0.59 -45.93 42.11
CA VAL A 768 -0.09 -47.15 42.62
C VAL A 768 -0.27 -47.06 44.15
N ASN A 769 -1.45 -47.45 44.64
CA ASN A 769 -1.88 -47.39 46.05
C ASN A 769 -2.10 -45.98 46.64
N CYS A 770 -2.52 -45.00 45.83
CA CYS A 770 -3.01 -43.73 46.35
C CYS A 770 -4.25 -43.93 47.24
N LYS A 771 -4.24 -43.31 48.43
CA LYS A 771 -5.38 -43.14 49.33
C LYS A 771 -5.39 -41.70 49.79
N ASP A 772 -6.52 -41.03 49.61
CA ASP A 772 -6.73 -39.62 49.98
C ASP A 772 -5.75 -38.61 49.31
N GLU A 773 -5.03 -39.06 48.27
CA GLU A 773 -4.13 -38.27 47.40
C GLU A 773 -4.53 -38.40 45.92
N ILE A 774 -4.06 -37.47 45.08
CA ILE A 774 -4.32 -37.48 43.63
C ILE A 774 -3.61 -38.66 42.96
N CYS A 775 -4.37 -39.54 42.31
CA CYS A 775 -3.87 -40.81 41.76
C CYS A 775 -2.95 -40.69 40.53
N GLY A 776 -2.90 -39.51 39.90
CA GLY A 776 -2.29 -39.27 38.58
C GLY A 776 -3.29 -38.56 37.65
N CYS A 777 -2.84 -38.13 36.48
CA CYS A 777 -3.70 -37.50 35.47
C CYS A 777 -4.47 -38.56 34.67
N LEU A 778 -5.54 -39.10 35.25
CA LEU A 778 -6.38 -40.11 34.61
C LEU A 778 -7.05 -39.56 33.34
N ARG A 779 -7.16 -40.41 32.30
CA ARG A 779 -7.89 -40.07 31.07
C ARG A 779 -9.39 -39.95 31.35
N ASN A 780 -9.99 -38.84 30.94
CA ASN A 780 -11.39 -38.49 31.23
C ASN A 780 -11.72 -38.50 32.73
N ASP A 781 -10.83 -37.97 33.57
CA ASP A 781 -11.14 -37.73 34.98
C ASP A 781 -12.28 -36.70 35.12
N LYS A 782 -13.09 -36.81 36.17
CA LYS A 782 -14.25 -35.94 36.42
C LYS A 782 -13.98 -34.80 37.39
N HIS A 783 -12.82 -34.82 38.04
CA HIS A 783 -12.44 -33.90 39.11
C HIS A 783 -11.23 -33.06 38.74
N ILE A 784 -10.33 -33.54 37.87
CA ILE A 784 -9.07 -32.88 37.52
C ILE A 784 -8.87 -32.81 36.00
N ASP A 785 -8.60 -31.61 35.48
CA ASP A 785 -8.02 -31.43 34.15
C ASP A 785 -6.51 -31.27 34.27
N CYS A 786 -5.77 -31.99 33.42
CA CYS A 786 -4.32 -31.94 33.27
C CYS A 786 -3.98 -31.60 31.82
N VAL A 787 -3.30 -30.48 31.57
CA VAL A 787 -2.91 -30.04 30.22
C VAL A 787 -1.43 -29.62 30.15
N ILE A 788 -0.85 -29.72 28.96
CA ILE A 788 0.43 -29.07 28.63
C ILE A 788 0.18 -27.98 27.60
N LEU A 789 0.70 -26.79 27.90
CA LEU A 789 0.72 -25.64 27.00
C LEU A 789 2.17 -25.31 26.62
N ASP A 790 2.37 -24.66 25.48
CA ASP A 790 3.63 -24.00 25.13
C ASP A 790 3.69 -22.55 25.61
N ASP A 791 4.77 -21.86 25.26
CA ASP A 791 5.04 -20.46 25.58
C ASP A 791 4.12 -19.47 24.85
N GLY A 792 3.51 -19.88 23.74
CA GLY A 792 2.42 -19.14 23.08
C GLY A 792 1.05 -19.36 23.74
N GLY A 793 0.91 -20.32 24.65
CA GLY A 793 -0.37 -20.69 25.26
C GLY A 793 -1.24 -21.56 24.35
N PHE A 794 -0.66 -22.26 23.38
CA PHE A 794 -1.38 -23.24 22.55
C PHE A 794 -1.47 -24.59 23.26
N LEU A 795 -2.59 -25.29 23.07
CA LEU A 795 -2.83 -26.60 23.65
C LEU A 795 -2.03 -27.69 22.92
N LEU A 796 -1.14 -28.38 23.64
CA LEU A 796 -0.35 -29.50 23.11
C LEU A 796 -0.80 -30.87 23.61
N MET A 797 -1.29 -30.96 24.85
CA MET A 797 -1.74 -32.23 25.45
C MET A 797 -2.84 -31.98 26.48
N SER A 798 -3.77 -32.92 26.60
CA SER A 798 -4.82 -32.95 27.64
C SER A 798 -5.11 -34.39 28.07
N ASN A 799 -5.58 -34.58 29.30
CA ASN A 799 -6.18 -35.84 29.76
C ASN A 799 -7.65 -36.02 29.34
N GLN A 800 -8.32 -34.96 28.88
CA GLN A 800 -9.72 -34.98 28.43
C GLN A 800 -9.81 -35.24 26.92
N ASP A 801 -10.56 -36.27 26.51
CA ASP A 801 -10.76 -36.62 25.09
C ASP A 801 -11.38 -35.48 24.28
N GLU A 802 -12.28 -34.68 24.89
CA GLU A 802 -12.90 -33.50 24.27
C GLU A 802 -11.88 -32.43 23.85
N TYR A 803 -10.73 -32.38 24.52
CA TYR A 803 -9.67 -31.39 24.24
C TYR A 803 -8.63 -31.94 23.24
N ILE A 804 -8.60 -33.25 22.97
CA ILE A 804 -7.67 -33.84 21.99
C ILE A 804 -7.96 -33.33 20.57
N SER A 805 -9.23 -33.12 20.24
CA SER A 805 -9.64 -32.48 18.97
C SER A 805 -9.37 -30.97 18.90
N LEU A 806 -8.93 -30.34 19.99
CA LEU A 806 -8.63 -28.91 20.10
C LEU A 806 -7.12 -28.62 20.20
N ILE A 807 -6.27 -29.64 20.03
CA ILE A 807 -4.82 -29.47 20.03
C ILE A 807 -4.39 -28.58 18.86
N GLY A 808 -3.51 -27.63 19.14
CA GLY A 808 -3.16 -26.53 18.24
C GLY A 808 -4.04 -25.28 18.39
N GLN A 809 -5.17 -25.34 19.10
CA GLN A 809 -5.97 -24.16 19.41
C GLN A 809 -5.35 -23.37 20.58
N PHE A 810 -5.55 -22.05 20.58
CA PHE A 810 -5.15 -21.18 21.67
C PHE A 810 -5.98 -21.47 22.93
N PHE A 811 -5.32 -21.64 24.08
CA PHE A 811 -5.97 -22.12 25.31
C PHE A 811 -7.02 -21.14 25.87
N GLY A 812 -6.91 -19.84 25.56
CA GLY A 812 -7.92 -18.84 25.90
C GLY A 812 -9.28 -19.01 25.20
N GLU A 813 -9.38 -19.85 24.16
CA GLU A 813 -10.65 -20.28 23.58
C GLU A 813 -11.17 -21.59 24.22
N VAL A 814 -10.27 -22.42 24.79
CA VAL A 814 -10.60 -23.71 25.43
C VAL A 814 -11.03 -23.50 26.89
N ASP A 815 -10.27 -22.76 27.70
CA ASP A 815 -10.63 -22.33 29.05
C ASP A 815 -10.21 -20.85 29.29
N PRO A 816 -11.03 -19.88 28.82
CA PRO A 816 -10.73 -18.46 29.01
C PRO A 816 -10.61 -18.04 30.47
N VAL A 817 -11.37 -18.67 31.38
CA VAL A 817 -11.34 -18.33 32.82
C VAL A 817 -9.94 -18.55 33.38
N LEU A 818 -9.38 -19.72 33.07
CA LEU A 818 -8.04 -20.11 33.51
C LEU A 818 -6.98 -19.26 32.80
N MET A 819 -7.05 -19.09 31.46
CA MET A 819 -6.06 -18.29 30.73
C MET A 819 -5.99 -16.82 31.20
N ILE A 820 -7.13 -16.18 31.50
CA ILE A 820 -7.17 -14.83 32.10
C ILE A 820 -6.41 -14.80 33.45
N ASN A 821 -6.55 -15.83 34.28
CA ASN A 821 -5.88 -15.90 35.58
C ASN A 821 -4.38 -16.20 35.44
N LEU A 822 -3.96 -16.99 34.45
CA LEU A 822 -2.54 -17.22 34.13
C LEU A 822 -1.84 -15.94 33.64
N VAL A 823 -2.56 -15.05 32.96
CA VAL A 823 -2.06 -13.70 32.62
C VAL A 823 -2.02 -12.80 33.85
N ASN A 824 -3.09 -12.76 34.66
CA ASN A 824 -3.15 -11.94 35.88
C ASN A 824 -2.10 -12.34 36.94
N THR A 825 -1.64 -13.60 36.94
CA THR A 825 -0.58 -14.09 37.83
C THR A 825 0.82 -14.03 37.20
N SER A 826 0.97 -13.39 36.04
CA SER A 826 2.26 -13.20 35.34
C SER A 826 2.99 -14.50 34.96
N LEU A 827 2.26 -15.61 34.73
CA LEU A 827 2.81 -16.77 34.03
C LEU A 827 3.00 -16.42 32.55
N TYR A 828 1.94 -15.93 31.91
CA TYR A 828 1.95 -15.44 30.53
C TYR A 828 1.89 -13.92 30.48
N PHE A 829 2.71 -13.35 29.62
CA PHE A 829 2.61 -11.97 29.17
C PHE A 829 2.08 -11.96 27.74
N PHE A 830 1.57 -10.82 27.28
CA PHE A 830 1.18 -10.63 25.90
C PHE A 830 1.65 -9.28 25.39
N ASN A 831 1.83 -9.17 24.08
CA ASN A 831 1.96 -7.90 23.41
C ASN A 831 0.95 -7.81 22.25
N LYS A 832 0.56 -6.58 21.90
CA LYS A 832 -0.35 -6.28 20.80
C LYS A 832 0.40 -5.62 19.66
N THR A 833 0.14 -6.07 18.44
CA THR A 833 0.76 -5.57 17.21
C THR A 833 -0.29 -5.28 16.15
N TYR A 834 0.05 -4.50 15.14
CA TYR A 834 -0.88 -4.11 14.07
C TYR A 834 -0.29 -4.49 12.71
N ASP A 835 -0.99 -5.35 11.95
CA ASP A 835 -0.63 -5.60 10.55
C ASP A 835 -1.39 -4.64 9.64
N TYR A 836 -0.70 -3.56 9.25
CA TYR A 836 -1.15 -2.56 8.28
C TYR A 836 -1.20 -3.06 6.82
N GLN A 837 -0.78 -4.29 6.58
CA GLN A 837 -0.71 -4.94 5.27
C GLN A 837 -1.68 -6.13 5.14
N SER A 838 -2.56 -6.30 6.13
CA SER A 838 -3.65 -7.28 6.20
C SER A 838 -4.76 -7.05 5.17
N VAL A 839 -5.60 -8.07 4.95
CA VAL A 839 -6.75 -8.00 4.04
C VAL A 839 -7.99 -8.58 4.70
N CYS A 840 -9.06 -7.81 4.75
CA CYS A 840 -10.30 -8.13 5.45
C CYS A 840 -11.47 -8.27 4.46
N ASP A 841 -12.49 -9.01 4.83
CA ASP A 841 -13.79 -8.91 4.16
C ASP A 841 -14.41 -7.53 4.50
N PRO A 842 -14.92 -6.77 3.50
CA PRO A 842 -15.45 -5.44 3.74
C PRO A 842 -16.71 -5.48 4.62
N GLU A 843 -16.82 -4.53 5.55
CA GLU A 843 -17.97 -4.45 6.46
C GLU A 843 -19.29 -4.26 5.68
N GLU A 844 -20.31 -5.07 6.01
CA GLU A 844 -21.69 -4.79 5.59
C GLU A 844 -22.23 -3.56 6.33
N ASP A 845 -21.88 -2.40 5.79
CA ASP A 845 -22.30 -1.07 6.19
C ASP A 845 -23.84 -0.98 6.24
N SER A 846 -24.42 -1.19 7.43
CA SER A 846 -25.85 -1.48 7.64
C SER A 846 -26.75 -0.24 7.51
N LYS A 847 -26.49 0.58 6.49
CA LYS A 847 -27.32 1.68 6.02
C LYS A 847 -28.63 1.11 5.49
N ALA A 848 -29.64 1.06 6.37
CA ALA A 848 -30.98 0.55 6.10
C ALA A 848 -31.48 0.97 4.70
N ALA A 849 -31.90 -0.03 3.91
CA ALA A 849 -31.96 0.05 2.44
C ALA A 849 -32.90 1.14 1.89
N ALA A 850 -32.40 2.37 1.80
CA ALA A 850 -33.02 3.49 1.09
C ALA A 850 -32.85 3.33 -0.42
N GLY A 851 -33.53 2.33 -1.00
CA GLY A 851 -33.43 1.97 -2.42
C GLY A 851 -33.66 3.17 -3.36
N LEU A 852 -32.95 3.18 -4.49
CA LEU A 852 -32.88 4.32 -5.41
C LEU A 852 -34.27 4.78 -5.86
N ARG A 853 -34.75 5.92 -5.33
CA ARG A 853 -35.92 6.64 -5.87
C ARG A 853 -35.57 7.45 -7.12
N SER A 854 -34.94 6.79 -8.10
CA SER A 854 -34.82 7.31 -9.46
C SER A 854 -36.12 7.07 -10.22
N VAL A 855 -37.08 7.98 -10.08
CA VAL A 855 -38.37 7.90 -10.77
C VAL A 855 -38.20 8.25 -12.25
N TYR A 856 -37.90 7.24 -13.07
CA TYR A 856 -38.07 7.35 -14.52
C TYR A 856 -39.57 7.49 -14.82
N VAL A 857 -40.01 8.72 -15.13
CA VAL A 857 -41.40 9.00 -15.52
C VAL A 857 -41.65 8.49 -16.95
N VAL A 858 -41.91 7.19 -17.06
CA VAL A 858 -42.40 6.58 -18.31
C VAL A 858 -43.80 7.14 -18.59
N ARG A 859 -43.93 7.93 -19.67
CA ARG A 859 -45.21 8.53 -20.10
C ARG A 859 -46.32 7.46 -20.19
N GLN A 860 -47.51 7.78 -19.68
CA GLN A 860 -48.70 6.92 -19.75
C GLN A 860 -49.28 6.82 -21.18
N SER A 861 -48.55 6.17 -22.10
CA SER A 861 -49.02 5.94 -23.47
C SER A 861 -48.61 4.58 -24.06
N VAL A 862 -47.87 3.75 -23.32
CA VAL A 862 -47.34 2.46 -23.84
C VAL A 862 -48.18 1.24 -23.41
N MET A 863 -48.90 1.30 -22.28
CA MET A 863 -49.69 0.13 -21.81
C MET A 863 -51.01 -0.10 -22.59
N LEU A 864 -51.59 0.91 -23.22
CA LEU A 864 -52.88 0.78 -23.93
C LEU A 864 -52.82 -0.04 -25.23
N LEU A 865 -51.64 -0.27 -25.81
CA LEU A 865 -51.49 -1.06 -27.04
C LEU A 865 -51.49 -2.58 -26.82
N LYS A 866 -51.26 -3.06 -25.58
CA LYS A 866 -51.28 -4.51 -25.29
C LYS A 866 -52.69 -5.13 -25.24
N GLY A 867 -53.75 -4.31 -25.21
CA GLY A 867 -55.14 -4.80 -25.13
C GLY A 867 -55.83 -5.13 -26.47
N ILE A 868 -55.30 -4.65 -27.61
CA ILE A 868 -56.06 -4.61 -28.87
C ILE A 868 -55.69 -5.73 -29.86
N PHE A 869 -54.48 -6.29 -29.79
CA PHE A 869 -54.04 -7.39 -30.67
C PHE A 869 -54.31 -8.81 -30.12
N GLY A 870 -55.28 -8.95 -29.21
CA GLY A 870 -55.74 -10.25 -28.68
C GLY A 870 -56.73 -11.01 -29.58
N LYS A 871 -57.19 -10.42 -30.69
CA LYS A 871 -58.17 -11.04 -31.61
C LYS A 871 -57.94 -10.65 -33.08
N ILE A 872 -57.18 -11.47 -33.80
CA ILE A 872 -57.40 -11.88 -35.21
C ILE A 872 -56.32 -12.92 -35.53
N SER A 873 -56.74 -14.10 -36.00
CA SER A 873 -55.85 -15.17 -36.43
C SER A 873 -55.92 -15.37 -37.93
N THR A 874 -54.83 -15.15 -38.65
CA THR A 874 -54.38 -15.87 -39.87
C THR A 874 -53.20 -15.12 -40.51
N GLY A 875 -52.21 -15.86 -41.05
CA GLY A 875 -51.08 -15.26 -41.78
C GLY A 875 -49.73 -15.93 -41.50
N ARG A 876 -49.24 -16.76 -42.44
CA ARG A 876 -47.88 -17.31 -42.39
C ARG A 876 -46.87 -16.26 -42.91
N THR A 877 -46.32 -15.39 -42.05
CA THR A 877 -45.18 -14.53 -42.46
C THR A 877 -44.24 -14.02 -41.37
N PHE A 878 -44.36 -14.44 -40.09
CA PHE A 878 -43.41 -14.05 -39.04
C PHE A 878 -42.72 -15.25 -38.37
N LYS A 879 -41.63 -15.72 -38.98
CA LYS A 879 -40.65 -16.64 -38.37
C LYS A 879 -39.23 -16.05 -38.32
N TYR A 880 -39.12 -14.72 -38.45
CA TYR A 880 -37.85 -13.98 -38.63
C TYR A 880 -37.59 -12.82 -37.64
N ILE A 881 -38.48 -12.60 -36.66
CA ILE A 881 -38.28 -11.56 -35.60
C ILE A 881 -38.01 -12.16 -34.22
N TYR A 882 -38.25 -13.46 -34.02
CA TYR A 882 -37.98 -14.16 -32.74
C TYR A 882 -36.48 -14.49 -32.49
N SER A 883 -35.57 -13.98 -33.32
CA SER A 883 -34.12 -14.25 -33.26
C SER A 883 -33.27 -12.99 -33.05
N LEU A 884 -33.88 -11.86 -32.63
CA LEU A 884 -33.21 -10.57 -32.44
C LEU A 884 -33.22 -10.04 -31.00
N PHE A 885 -33.69 -10.85 -30.05
CA PHE A 885 -33.54 -10.61 -28.61
C PHE A 885 -33.03 -11.88 -27.93
N PRO A 886 -31.74 -11.95 -27.53
CA PRO A 886 -31.28 -13.02 -26.66
C PRO A 886 -31.94 -12.84 -25.30
N VAL A 887 -32.77 -13.80 -24.90
CA VAL A 887 -33.27 -13.89 -23.52
C VAL A 887 -32.10 -14.39 -22.67
N ALA A 888 -31.35 -13.45 -22.08
CA ALA A 888 -30.30 -13.74 -21.12
C ALA A 888 -30.91 -14.15 -19.77
N SER A 889 -31.56 -15.32 -19.73
CA SER A 889 -31.97 -16.00 -18.50
C SER A 889 -30.83 -16.89 -18.01
N SER A 890 -29.71 -16.26 -17.67
CA SER A 890 -28.62 -16.85 -16.90
C SER A 890 -28.68 -16.27 -15.50
N GLU A 891 -29.46 -16.90 -14.62
CA GLU A 891 -29.17 -16.90 -13.19
C GLU A 891 -27.90 -17.75 -12.98
N GLU A 892 -26.77 -17.23 -13.47
CA GLU A 892 -25.51 -17.52 -12.81
C GLU A 892 -25.59 -16.78 -11.48
N ASP A 893 -25.58 -17.52 -10.38
CA ASP A 893 -25.23 -16.97 -9.09
C ASP A 893 -23.81 -16.41 -9.22
N ILE A 894 -23.72 -15.12 -9.55
CA ILE A 894 -22.52 -14.33 -9.33
C ILE A 894 -22.36 -14.33 -7.82
N SER A 895 -21.61 -15.31 -7.33
CA SER A 895 -20.90 -15.20 -6.07
C SER A 895 -20.16 -13.88 -6.13
N VAL A 896 -20.73 -12.87 -5.45
CA VAL A 896 -20.00 -11.65 -5.15
C VAL A 896 -18.97 -12.08 -4.12
N ASN A 897 -17.86 -12.63 -4.64
CA ASN A 897 -16.62 -12.75 -3.91
C ASN A 897 -16.27 -11.33 -3.50
N MET A 898 -16.66 -10.96 -2.29
CA MET A 898 -16.43 -9.65 -1.72
C MET A 898 -14.92 -9.43 -1.81
N PHE A 899 -14.51 -8.50 -2.68
CA PHE A 899 -13.09 -8.28 -2.94
C PHE A 899 -12.45 -7.82 -1.64
N LYS A 900 -11.67 -8.70 -1.00
CA LYS A 900 -11.06 -8.42 0.31
C LYS A 900 -10.26 -7.12 0.23
N GLU A 901 -10.61 -6.16 1.07
CA GLU A 901 -10.01 -4.83 1.09
C GLU A 901 -8.82 -4.78 2.05
N SER A 902 -7.79 -4.02 1.69
CA SER A 902 -6.62 -3.77 2.53
C SER A 902 -7.07 -3.10 3.84
N CYS A 903 -6.74 -3.71 4.97
CA CYS A 903 -7.21 -3.29 6.29
C CYS A 903 -6.05 -3.15 7.29
N ILE A 904 -6.40 -2.91 8.55
CA ILE A 904 -5.47 -3.01 9.68
C ILE A 904 -6.06 -4.07 10.60
N THR A 905 -5.32 -5.15 10.85
CA THR A 905 -5.67 -6.15 11.87
C THR A 905 -4.89 -5.89 13.14
N GLU A 906 -5.56 -5.94 14.28
CA GLU A 906 -4.89 -6.13 15.55
C GLU A 906 -4.53 -7.61 15.68
N GLN A 907 -3.28 -7.87 16.06
CA GLN A 907 -2.79 -9.18 16.41
C GLN A 907 -2.35 -9.16 17.88
N THR A 908 -2.46 -10.31 18.55
CA THR A 908 -1.96 -10.49 19.92
C THR A 908 -1.04 -11.71 19.93
N GLN A 909 0.06 -11.63 20.65
CA GLN A 909 1.00 -12.75 20.85
C GLN A 909 1.32 -12.90 22.34
N TYR A 910 1.28 -14.14 22.83
CA TYR A 910 1.62 -14.49 24.21
C TYR A 910 3.04 -15.07 24.28
N TYR A 911 3.70 -14.89 25.43
CA TYR A 911 5.06 -15.35 25.70
C TYR A 911 5.34 -15.43 27.22
N PHE A 912 6.45 -16.08 27.60
CA PHE A 912 6.96 -16.08 28.97
C PHE A 912 7.97 -14.94 29.20
N ASP A 913 7.69 -14.04 30.14
CA ASP A 913 8.63 -12.96 30.53
C ASP A 913 9.28 -13.18 31.92
N ASN A 914 8.60 -13.89 32.82
CA ASN A 914 9.07 -14.21 34.17
C ASN A 914 9.75 -15.60 34.23
N ASP A 915 10.93 -15.68 34.86
CA ASP A 915 11.74 -16.91 35.01
C ASP A 915 11.31 -17.81 36.19
N GLU A 916 10.32 -17.38 37.00
CA GLU A 916 9.71 -18.23 38.01
C GLU A 916 9.13 -19.52 37.40
N ARG A 917 9.28 -20.64 38.12
CA ARG A 917 8.90 -21.97 37.64
C ARG A 917 7.52 -22.43 38.08
N SER A 918 7.08 -22.03 39.27
CA SER A 918 5.93 -22.61 39.97
C SER A 918 4.90 -21.53 40.27
N TYR A 919 3.69 -21.64 39.73
CA TYR A 919 2.59 -20.70 39.92
C TYR A 919 1.37 -21.45 40.45
N SER A 920 0.55 -20.82 41.28
CA SER A 920 -0.67 -21.41 41.81
C SER A 920 -1.67 -20.33 42.19
N GLY A 921 -2.96 -20.58 41.92
CA GLY A 921 -4.01 -19.61 42.22
C GLY A 921 -5.37 -20.26 42.41
N VAL A 922 -6.32 -19.42 42.83
CA VAL A 922 -7.74 -19.75 42.91
C VAL A 922 -8.48 -18.90 41.87
N LEU A 923 -9.29 -19.56 41.06
CA LEU A 923 -10.33 -18.96 40.23
C LEU A 923 -11.57 -18.86 41.12
N ASP A 924 -12.08 -17.65 41.35
CA ASP A 924 -13.38 -17.43 42.00
C ASP A 924 -14.41 -16.99 40.95
N CYS A 925 -15.48 -17.79 40.79
CA CYS A 925 -16.63 -17.50 39.94
C CYS A 925 -17.90 -17.20 40.74
N GLY A 926 -17.76 -16.77 42.01
CA GLY A 926 -18.82 -16.34 42.92
C GLY A 926 -19.60 -17.49 43.56
N ASN A 927 -20.11 -18.42 42.75
CA ASN A 927 -20.85 -19.60 43.24
C ASN A 927 -19.99 -20.86 43.36
N CYS A 928 -18.80 -20.88 42.76
CA CYS A 928 -17.84 -21.98 42.84
C CYS A 928 -16.42 -21.46 42.59
N SER A 929 -15.44 -22.19 43.12
CA SER A 929 -14.02 -21.91 42.99
C SER A 929 -13.27 -23.08 42.36
N ARG A 930 -12.32 -22.81 41.46
CA ARG A 930 -11.38 -23.81 40.92
C ARG A 930 -9.95 -23.44 41.32
N MET A 931 -9.22 -24.36 41.94
CA MET A 931 -7.78 -24.23 42.18
C MET A 931 -6.99 -24.75 40.99
N TYR A 932 -5.90 -24.05 40.67
CA TYR A 932 -4.95 -24.46 39.64
C TYR A 932 -3.51 -24.32 40.11
N ARG A 933 -2.62 -25.09 39.47
CA ARG A 933 -1.17 -24.97 39.59
C ARG A 933 -0.52 -25.15 38.21
N ALA A 934 0.40 -24.26 37.88
CA ALA A 934 1.26 -24.34 36.71
C ALA A 934 2.72 -24.53 37.13
N GLU A 935 3.46 -25.40 36.44
CA GLU A 935 4.86 -25.72 36.73
C GLU A 935 5.62 -25.86 35.39
N LYS A 936 6.59 -24.97 35.14
CA LYS A 936 7.37 -24.93 33.88
C LYS A 936 8.35 -26.09 33.79
N LEU A 937 8.40 -26.78 32.65
CA LEU A 937 9.31 -27.89 32.41
C LEU A 937 10.74 -27.35 32.18
N PRO A 938 11.76 -27.82 32.92
CA PRO A 938 13.15 -27.43 32.67
C PRO A 938 13.63 -27.76 31.26
N ASN A 939 14.40 -26.85 30.65
CA ASN A 939 15.05 -27.02 29.34
C ASN A 939 14.09 -27.20 28.13
N THR A 940 12.80 -26.85 28.27
CA THR A 940 11.83 -26.77 27.17
C THR A 940 11.00 -25.49 27.28
N ASN A 941 10.20 -25.16 26.26
CA ASN A 941 9.24 -24.04 26.27
C ASN A 941 7.85 -24.45 26.82
N LEU A 942 7.77 -25.54 27.59
CA LEU A 942 6.49 -26.11 28.04
C LEU A 942 6.14 -25.74 29.48
N VAL A 943 4.83 -25.60 29.74
CA VAL A 943 4.27 -25.54 31.10
C VAL A 943 3.24 -26.64 31.30
N PHE A 944 3.38 -27.39 32.40
CA PHE A 944 2.36 -28.34 32.84
C PHE A 944 1.37 -27.61 33.77
N LEU A 945 0.08 -27.81 33.52
CA LEU A 945 -1.03 -27.15 34.23
C LEU A 945 -2.02 -28.21 34.73
N ILE A 946 -2.31 -28.17 36.03
CA ILE A 946 -3.29 -29.04 36.69
C ILE A 946 -4.32 -28.16 37.40
N THR A 947 -5.61 -28.46 37.24
CA THR A 947 -6.74 -27.66 37.76
C THR A 947 -7.91 -28.54 38.17
N ASP A 948 -8.76 -28.05 39.08
CA ASP A 948 -10.11 -28.58 39.24
C ASP A 948 -10.82 -28.58 37.88
N ALA A 949 -11.47 -29.68 37.52
CA ALA A 949 -12.01 -29.90 36.18
C ALA A 949 -13.09 -28.87 35.81
N LYS A 950 -13.09 -28.37 34.57
CA LYS A 950 -14.01 -27.31 34.10
C LYS A 950 -15.48 -27.65 34.34
N ALA A 951 -15.85 -28.92 34.24
CA ALA A 951 -17.20 -29.43 34.51
C ALA A 951 -17.69 -29.22 35.97
N THR A 952 -16.78 -28.99 36.93
CA THR A 952 -17.14 -28.74 38.34
C THR A 952 -17.72 -27.34 38.58
N CYS A 953 -17.43 -26.37 37.72
CA CYS A 953 -17.75 -24.96 37.94
C CYS A 953 -18.14 -24.26 36.63
N LEU A 954 -19.35 -24.56 36.13
CA LEU A 954 -19.90 -24.04 34.88
C LEU A 954 -20.47 -22.60 34.98
N SER A 955 -20.38 -21.94 36.14
CA SER A 955 -20.89 -20.55 36.32
C SER A 955 -19.92 -19.45 35.86
N CYS A 956 -18.72 -19.84 35.42
CA CYS A 956 -17.72 -18.94 34.85
C CYS A 956 -18.01 -18.69 33.35
N ASP A 957 -18.61 -17.55 32.99
CA ASP A 957 -18.81 -17.14 31.58
C ASP A 957 -18.09 -15.82 31.23
N PRO A 958 -16.74 -15.82 31.18
CA PRO A 958 -15.97 -14.71 30.62
C PRO A 958 -15.98 -14.78 29.08
N ARG A 959 -15.84 -13.61 28.43
CA ARG A 959 -15.60 -13.56 26.99
C ARG A 959 -14.32 -14.35 26.63
N PRO A 960 -14.32 -15.15 25.55
CA PRO A 960 -13.13 -15.92 25.15
C PRO A 960 -11.96 -14.98 24.83
N LEU A 961 -10.76 -15.31 25.34
CA LEU A 961 -9.54 -14.67 24.89
C LEU A 961 -9.15 -15.32 23.56
N ARG A 962 -9.10 -14.53 22.49
CA ARG A 962 -8.69 -15.00 21.17
C ARG A 962 -7.26 -14.58 20.84
N GLN A 963 -6.51 -15.48 20.23
CA GLN A 963 -5.22 -15.17 19.60
C GLN A 963 -5.34 -15.38 18.09
N ALA A 964 -5.72 -14.32 17.37
CA ALA A 964 -5.95 -14.32 15.92
C ALA A 964 -5.78 -12.90 15.37
N GLU A 965 -5.60 -12.76 14.05
CA GLU A 965 -5.80 -11.49 13.36
C GLU A 965 -7.28 -11.05 13.52
N GLN A 966 -7.52 -9.84 14.03
CA GLN A 966 -8.86 -9.27 14.14
C GLN A 966 -8.93 -7.92 13.44
N PRO A 967 -9.94 -7.64 12.58
CA PRO A 967 -10.08 -6.33 11.96
C PRO A 967 -10.23 -5.24 13.03
N CYS A 968 -9.50 -4.14 12.88
CA CYS A 968 -9.66 -2.98 13.75
C CYS A 968 -11.01 -2.28 13.50
N ILE A 969 -12.06 -2.76 14.18
CA ILE A 969 -13.41 -2.18 14.10
C ILE A 969 -13.34 -0.72 14.59
N LEU A 970 -13.41 0.24 13.65
CA LEU A 970 -13.38 1.68 13.90
C LEU A 970 -14.72 2.19 14.47
N SER A 971 -15.14 1.58 15.57
CA SER A 971 -16.36 1.92 16.29
C SER A 971 -16.20 3.26 17.02
N PRO A 972 -17.12 4.22 16.82
CA PRO A 972 -17.06 5.51 17.52
C PRO A 972 -17.60 5.37 18.95
N PRO A 973 -16.82 5.66 20.03
CA PRO A 973 -15.39 6.00 20.08
C PRO A 973 -14.59 5.00 20.94
N ALA A 974 -13.98 3.98 20.33
CA ALA A 974 -13.18 2.95 21.02
C ALA A 974 -11.76 2.83 20.45
N VAL A 975 -10.91 3.79 20.85
CA VAL A 975 -9.44 3.82 20.80
C VAL A 975 -8.73 2.48 20.52
N ALA A 976 -8.43 2.21 19.25
CA ALA A 976 -7.12 1.69 18.83
C ALA A 976 -6.08 2.83 19.02
N PRO A 977 -4.76 2.56 19.20
CA PRO A 977 -3.77 3.57 19.62
C PRO A 977 -3.90 4.87 18.84
N VAL A 978 -4.37 5.90 19.53
CA VAL A 978 -4.85 7.14 18.91
C VAL A 978 -3.67 7.80 18.23
N ALA A 979 -3.87 8.38 17.05
CA ALA A 979 -2.84 9.23 16.44
C ALA A 979 -2.35 10.33 17.42
N PHE A 980 -3.23 10.75 18.35
CA PHE A 980 -2.97 11.64 19.48
C PHE A 980 -1.89 11.15 20.49
N SER A 981 -1.73 9.84 20.72
CA SER A 981 -0.73 9.33 21.69
C SER A 981 0.68 9.33 21.10
N HIS A 982 0.86 8.89 19.85
CA HIS A 982 2.15 9.02 19.16
C HIS A 982 2.45 10.48 18.76
N MET A 983 1.45 11.35 18.54
CA MET A 983 1.68 12.79 18.23
C MET A 983 2.39 13.58 19.32
N LEU A 984 2.38 13.11 20.58
CA LEU A 984 3.15 13.76 21.66
C LEU A 984 4.64 13.37 21.65
N LEU A 985 5.01 12.36 20.88
CA LEU A 985 6.37 11.97 20.54
C LEU A 985 6.49 11.89 19.02
N LEU A 986 6.48 13.06 18.36
CA LEU A 986 6.84 13.15 16.94
C LEU A 986 8.24 12.57 16.76
N LEU A 987 8.30 11.37 16.16
CA LEU A 987 9.53 10.67 15.84
C LEU A 987 10.44 11.60 15.04
N ASP A 988 11.72 11.69 15.44
CA ASP A 988 12.66 12.64 14.85
C ASP A 988 12.80 12.42 13.33
N ARG A 989 12.92 13.53 12.61
CA ARG A 989 12.90 13.59 11.14
C ARG A 989 13.79 14.71 10.63
N VAL A 990 14.60 14.42 9.61
CA VAL A 990 15.41 15.41 8.90
C VAL A 990 14.91 15.59 7.48
N ASP A 991 14.12 16.65 7.25
CA ASP A 991 13.65 17.07 5.91
C ASP A 991 14.82 17.63 5.07
N GLN A 992 15.71 16.77 4.57
CA GLN A 992 16.95 17.16 3.88
C GLN A 992 16.75 17.61 2.42
N TYR A 993 15.68 18.37 2.14
CA TYR A 993 15.28 18.81 0.81
C TYR A 993 15.61 20.29 0.51
N PHE A 994 16.18 20.56 -0.67
CA PHE A 994 16.42 21.93 -1.16
C PHE A 994 15.12 22.66 -1.58
N CYS A 995 14.42 23.21 -0.60
CA CYS A 995 13.16 23.93 -0.79
C CYS A 995 13.28 25.25 -1.58
N ARG A 996 12.37 25.46 -2.53
CA ARG A 996 12.45 26.52 -3.57
C ARG A 996 11.18 27.39 -3.63
N GLY A 997 10.71 27.86 -2.48
CA GLY A 997 9.68 28.89 -2.40
C GLY A 997 10.25 30.32 -2.49
N GLY A 998 9.52 31.25 -3.12
CA GLY A 998 9.63 32.69 -2.82
C GLY A 998 10.82 33.49 -3.38
N ARG A 999 11.31 33.23 -4.60
CA ARG A 999 12.36 34.06 -5.24
C ARG A 999 11.88 35.49 -5.55
N SER A 1000 12.78 36.48 -5.44
CA SER A 1000 12.53 37.92 -5.64
C SER A 1000 12.15 38.30 -7.07
N ASP A 1001 12.82 37.70 -8.05
CA ASP A 1001 12.84 38.16 -9.46
C ASP A 1001 11.61 37.69 -10.24
N TRP A 1002 10.46 37.69 -9.58
CA TRP A 1002 9.23 37.06 -10.02
C TRP A 1002 8.30 38.06 -10.74
N PRO A 1003 8.07 37.93 -12.06
CA PRO A 1003 7.03 38.67 -12.75
C PRO A 1003 5.66 38.06 -12.39
N ALA A 1004 5.07 38.54 -11.29
CA ALA A 1004 3.63 38.66 -11.27
C ALA A 1004 3.25 39.73 -12.29
N MET A 1005 2.24 39.50 -13.13
CA MET A 1005 1.58 40.61 -13.81
C MET A 1005 1.09 41.57 -12.72
N GLU A 1006 1.41 42.86 -12.82
CA GLU A 1006 0.99 43.84 -11.81
C GLU A 1006 -0.53 43.76 -11.64
N ALA A 1007 -0.99 43.61 -10.40
CA ALA A 1007 -2.41 43.74 -10.11
C ALA A 1007 -2.85 45.15 -10.55
N PRO A 1008 -3.97 45.31 -11.28
CA PRO A 1008 -4.40 46.61 -11.76
C PRO A 1008 -4.54 47.57 -10.58
N ARG A 1009 -3.90 48.74 -10.70
CA ARG A 1009 -4.01 49.79 -9.67
C ARG A 1009 -5.47 50.22 -9.61
N SER A 1010 -5.92 50.65 -8.42
CA SER A 1010 -7.32 51.01 -8.15
C SER A 1010 -7.79 52.15 -9.06
N GLY A 1011 -8.35 51.78 -10.21
CA GLY A 1011 -8.75 52.68 -11.30
C GLY A 1011 -8.99 51.95 -12.64
N ASP A 1012 -8.20 50.91 -12.95
CA ASP A 1012 -8.27 50.23 -14.25
C ASP A 1012 -9.23 49.01 -14.28
N GLU A 1013 -10.50 49.25 -14.60
CA GLU A 1013 -11.46 48.18 -14.91
C GLU A 1013 -11.27 47.66 -16.35
N GLY A 1014 -10.41 46.63 -16.55
CA GLY A 1014 -10.34 45.99 -17.88
C GLY A 1014 -9.34 44.86 -18.13
N VAL A 1015 -8.34 44.63 -17.26
CA VAL A 1015 -7.26 43.66 -17.56
C VAL A 1015 -7.36 42.41 -16.69
N GLY A 1016 -7.84 41.31 -17.27
CA GLY A 1016 -7.82 39.97 -16.65
C GLY A 1016 -6.47 39.27 -16.81
N CYS A 1017 -6.08 38.43 -15.83
CA CYS A 1017 -4.84 37.67 -15.84
C CYS A 1017 -4.89 36.47 -16.82
N PHE A 1018 -4.84 36.74 -18.12
CA PHE A 1018 -4.70 35.71 -19.16
C PHE A 1018 -3.23 35.36 -19.40
N SER A 1019 -2.87 34.09 -19.17
CA SER A 1019 -1.71 33.47 -19.82
C SER A 1019 -2.13 32.95 -21.20
N THR A 1020 -1.36 33.30 -22.24
CA THR A 1020 -1.49 32.84 -23.65
C THR A 1020 -2.84 33.06 -24.32
N ILE A 1021 -2.88 33.99 -25.28
CA ILE A 1021 -3.97 34.12 -26.25
C ILE A 1021 -3.84 32.99 -27.29
N GLU A 1022 -4.74 32.01 -27.27
CA GLU A 1022 -4.97 31.18 -28.44
C GLU A 1022 -5.75 31.96 -29.51
N ASN A 1023 -5.31 31.92 -30.77
CA ASN A 1023 -5.91 32.63 -31.90
C ASN A 1023 -7.22 31.97 -32.40
N SER A 1024 -8.22 31.87 -31.51
CA SER A 1024 -9.55 31.36 -31.84
C SER A 1024 -10.41 32.43 -32.53
N ASN A 1025 -10.65 32.26 -33.84
CA ASN A 1025 -11.51 33.15 -34.63
C ASN A 1025 -13.00 32.93 -34.31
N VAL A 1026 -13.48 33.49 -33.20
CA VAL A 1026 -14.91 33.51 -32.84
C VAL A 1026 -15.60 34.72 -33.48
N PHE A 1027 -16.76 34.49 -34.08
CA PHE A 1027 -17.63 35.53 -34.63
C PHE A 1027 -18.97 35.51 -33.89
N ALA A 1028 -19.50 36.68 -33.54
CA ALA A 1028 -20.85 36.80 -32.99
C ALA A 1028 -21.84 37.10 -34.12
N VAL A 1029 -23.00 36.42 -34.12
CA VAL A 1029 -24.05 36.65 -35.11
C VAL A 1029 -25.34 37.07 -34.39
N GLU A 1030 -25.78 38.31 -34.65
CA GLU A 1030 -27.10 38.79 -34.23
C GLU A 1030 -28.14 38.33 -35.25
N VAL A 1031 -29.12 37.55 -34.79
CA VAL A 1031 -30.24 37.04 -35.59
C VAL A 1031 -31.50 37.78 -35.18
N ARG A 1032 -32.11 38.56 -36.08
CA ARG A 1032 -33.36 39.28 -35.82
C ARG A 1032 -34.46 38.78 -36.75
N ALA A 1033 -35.44 38.10 -36.18
CA ALA A 1033 -36.64 37.65 -36.88
C ALA A 1033 -37.81 38.57 -36.55
N GLU A 1034 -38.41 39.21 -37.57
CA GLU A 1034 -39.60 40.04 -37.43
C GLU A 1034 -40.79 39.36 -38.15
N TRP A 1035 -41.93 39.33 -37.47
CA TRP A 1035 -43.19 38.73 -37.95
C TRP A 1035 -44.20 39.84 -38.25
N ASN A 1036 -44.56 39.99 -39.53
CA ASN A 1036 -45.59 40.92 -39.95
C ASN A 1036 -46.96 40.25 -39.86
N GLY A 1037 -47.70 40.51 -38.78
CA GLY A 1037 -49.12 40.18 -38.70
C GLY A 1037 -49.96 41.11 -39.59
N ALA A 1038 -50.94 40.56 -40.30
CA ALA A 1038 -51.98 41.27 -41.02
C ALA A 1038 -53.34 40.59 -40.77
N ASN A 1039 -54.43 41.34 -40.92
CA ASN A 1039 -55.74 40.94 -40.43
C ASN A 1039 -56.50 39.99 -41.38
N THR A 1040 -57.52 39.35 -40.79
CA THR A 1040 -58.62 38.59 -41.39
C THR A 1040 -59.01 38.99 -42.83
N GLU A 1041 -58.56 38.22 -43.83
CA GLU A 1041 -59.38 37.26 -44.59
C GLU A 1041 -58.53 36.53 -45.65
N ASN A 1042 -58.86 35.26 -45.91
CA ASN A 1042 -58.07 34.27 -46.68
C ASN A 1042 -56.70 33.90 -46.05
N VAL A 1043 -56.32 32.62 -46.18
CA VAL A 1043 -55.12 32.05 -45.56
C VAL A 1043 -54.20 31.50 -46.64
N GLU A 1044 -53.07 32.17 -46.89
CA GLU A 1044 -51.85 31.54 -47.40
C GLU A 1044 -50.63 32.49 -47.27
N SER A 1045 -49.42 31.93 -47.11
CA SER A 1045 -48.11 32.63 -47.12
C SER A 1045 -47.80 33.68 -46.02
N GLY A 1046 -47.87 33.31 -44.74
CA GLY A 1046 -47.24 34.10 -43.66
C GLY A 1046 -45.72 33.87 -43.56
N GLY A 1047 -44.90 34.88 -43.90
CA GLY A 1047 -43.43 34.78 -43.92
C GLY A 1047 -42.71 35.52 -42.78
N TYR A 1048 -41.64 34.93 -42.24
CA TYR A 1048 -40.73 35.56 -41.27
C TYR A 1048 -39.57 36.24 -41.99
N ARG A 1049 -39.27 37.51 -41.65
CA ARG A 1049 -38.05 38.19 -42.14
C ARG A 1049 -36.91 37.99 -41.14
N VAL A 1050 -35.99 37.09 -41.47
CA VAL A 1050 -34.77 36.86 -40.66
C VAL A 1050 -33.62 37.72 -41.21
N THR A 1051 -33.00 38.51 -40.33
CA THR A 1051 -31.86 39.39 -40.63
C THR A 1051 -30.65 38.93 -39.85
N LEU A 1052 -29.50 38.76 -40.51
CA LEU A 1052 -28.25 38.31 -39.92
C LEU A 1052 -27.20 39.43 -39.93
N LYS A 1053 -26.63 39.77 -38.78
CA LYS A 1053 -25.46 40.66 -38.66
C LYS A 1053 -24.30 39.93 -38.01
N ILE A 1054 -23.16 39.88 -38.69
CA ILE A 1054 -21.93 39.27 -38.21
C ILE A 1054 -21.00 40.36 -37.67
N PHE A 1055 -20.54 40.22 -36.44
CA PHE A 1055 -19.58 41.13 -35.80
C PHE A 1055 -18.22 40.45 -35.62
N LYS A 1056 -17.14 41.22 -35.82
CA LYS A 1056 -15.75 40.77 -35.63
C LYS A 1056 -14.98 41.81 -34.80
N GLY A 1057 -14.76 41.51 -33.52
CA GLY A 1057 -14.04 42.37 -32.58
C GLY A 1057 -14.39 42.04 -31.12
N CYS A 1058 -13.48 42.35 -30.20
CA CYS A 1058 -13.72 42.20 -28.77
C CYS A 1058 -14.75 43.24 -28.28
N PHE A 1059 -15.68 42.82 -27.44
CA PHE A 1059 -16.65 43.71 -26.79
C PHE A 1059 -16.30 43.94 -25.32
N CYS A 1060 -16.25 45.21 -24.92
CA CYS A 1060 -16.34 45.66 -23.54
C CYS A 1060 -17.32 46.84 -23.51
N ALA A 1061 -18.42 46.70 -22.76
CA ALA A 1061 -19.42 47.75 -22.56
C ALA A 1061 -20.22 47.47 -21.27
N PRO A 1062 -20.52 48.50 -20.45
CA PRO A 1062 -21.32 48.32 -19.23
C PRO A 1062 -22.82 48.21 -19.55
N LEU A 1063 -23.55 47.39 -18.78
CA LEU A 1063 -24.99 47.21 -18.91
C LEU A 1063 -25.76 48.05 -17.90
N GLY A 1064 -26.45 49.09 -18.38
CA GLY A 1064 -27.54 49.77 -17.65
C GLY A 1064 -28.89 49.05 -17.86
N PRO A 1065 -29.86 49.17 -16.93
CA PRO A 1065 -31.06 48.34 -16.95
C PRO A 1065 -32.22 48.96 -17.75
N GLN A 1066 -32.55 48.37 -18.92
CA GLN A 1066 -33.90 48.46 -19.51
C GLN A 1066 -34.29 47.16 -20.25
N HIS A 1067 -35.60 46.86 -20.29
CA HIS A 1067 -36.14 45.59 -20.77
C HIS A 1067 -36.16 45.46 -22.30
N SER A 1068 -35.38 44.53 -22.86
CA SER A 1068 -35.75 43.78 -24.07
C SER A 1068 -34.95 42.48 -24.15
N PHE A 1069 -35.58 41.36 -24.52
CA PHE A 1069 -34.86 40.10 -24.71
C PHE A 1069 -34.09 40.14 -26.04
N ARG A 1070 -32.79 39.83 -26.00
CA ARG A 1070 -31.98 39.42 -27.15
C ARG A 1070 -31.31 38.09 -26.85
N GLN A 1071 -31.26 37.19 -27.83
CA GLN A 1071 -30.41 36.00 -27.80
C GLN A 1071 -29.31 36.15 -28.84
N PHE A 1072 -28.08 35.78 -28.45
CA PHE A 1072 -26.94 35.64 -29.35
C PHE A 1072 -26.62 34.17 -29.50
N TYR A 1073 -26.30 33.73 -30.72
CA TYR A 1073 -25.90 32.36 -31.00
C TYR A 1073 -24.44 32.33 -31.44
N PHE A 1074 -23.63 31.53 -30.75
CA PHE A 1074 -22.26 31.22 -31.15
C PHE A 1074 -22.26 29.91 -31.94
N VAL A 1075 -21.79 29.95 -33.19
CA VAL A 1075 -21.81 28.80 -34.10
C VAL A 1075 -20.40 28.53 -34.63
N LYS A 1076 -19.85 27.36 -34.28
CA LYS A 1076 -18.54 26.88 -34.75
C LYS A 1076 -18.75 26.06 -36.03
N LEU A 1077 -18.73 26.71 -37.19
CA LEU A 1077 -18.91 26.04 -38.49
C LEU A 1077 -17.72 25.13 -38.84
N PRO A 1078 -17.94 23.87 -39.26
CA PRO A 1078 -16.89 23.07 -39.88
C PRO A 1078 -16.57 23.62 -41.29
N ARG A 1079 -15.29 23.67 -41.65
CA ARG A 1079 -14.87 24.08 -43.00
C ARG A 1079 -15.13 22.96 -44.01
N LEU A 1080 -16.12 23.15 -44.87
CA LEU A 1080 -16.20 22.42 -46.14
C LEU A 1080 -15.10 22.93 -47.08
N SER A 1081 -14.23 22.04 -47.54
CA SER A 1081 -13.17 22.33 -48.50
C SER A 1081 -13.65 22.12 -49.94
N HIS A 1082 -13.81 23.19 -50.71
CA HIS A 1082 -13.56 23.19 -52.16
C HIS A 1082 -13.36 24.62 -52.68
N THR A 1083 -12.36 24.78 -53.56
CA THR A 1083 -11.93 26.08 -54.07
C THR A 1083 -12.57 26.38 -55.42
N TYR A 1084 -13.23 27.53 -55.55
CA TYR A 1084 -13.55 28.12 -56.85
C TYR A 1084 -13.22 29.62 -56.84
N TYR A 1085 -12.52 30.06 -57.90
CA TYR A 1085 -12.15 31.45 -58.13
C TYR A 1085 -13.34 32.24 -58.68
N PHE A 1086 -13.52 33.50 -58.24
CA PHE A 1086 -14.02 34.57 -59.11
C PHE A 1086 -13.39 35.91 -58.71
N THR A 1087 -13.09 36.73 -59.71
CA THR A 1087 -12.36 38.00 -59.60
C THR A 1087 -13.26 39.20 -59.91
N ASN A 1088 -12.89 40.36 -59.34
CA ASN A 1088 -13.26 41.74 -59.69
C ASN A 1088 -14.43 41.97 -60.67
N MET A 1089 -15.49 42.66 -60.22
CA MET A 1089 -15.97 43.86 -60.93
C MET A 1089 -16.74 44.83 -60.03
N ALA A 1090 -16.96 46.05 -60.52
CA ALA A 1090 -17.49 47.20 -59.79
C ALA A 1090 -18.91 47.61 -60.22
N CYS A 1091 -19.41 48.73 -59.69
CA CYS A 1091 -20.80 49.19 -59.76
C CYS A 1091 -21.31 49.56 -61.17
N LEU A 1092 -22.63 49.36 -61.38
CA LEU A 1092 -23.67 50.26 -61.98
C LEU A 1092 -24.87 49.36 -62.39
N VAL A 1093 -26.09 49.48 -61.86
CA VAL A 1093 -27.15 50.51 -62.02
C VAL A 1093 -28.04 50.34 -63.27
N SER A 1094 -29.36 50.49 -63.06
CA SER A 1094 -30.47 50.69 -64.03
C SER A 1094 -31.06 49.53 -64.87
N THR A 1095 -32.24 49.08 -64.44
CA THR A 1095 -33.51 48.91 -65.20
C THR A 1095 -33.56 48.35 -66.63
N CYS A 1096 -34.39 47.31 -66.82
CA CYS A 1096 -35.46 47.31 -67.84
C CYS A 1096 -36.64 46.40 -67.38
N SER A 1097 -37.75 46.33 -68.14
CA SER A 1097 -39.07 45.92 -67.63
C SER A 1097 -39.86 44.90 -68.47
N MET A 1098 -40.77 44.20 -67.76
CA MET A 1098 -42.10 43.72 -68.19
C MET A 1098 -42.30 42.37 -68.93
N GLN A 1099 -43.43 41.73 -68.54
CA GLN A 1099 -44.30 40.77 -69.26
C GLN A 1099 -43.79 39.34 -69.58
N GLY A 1100 -44.64 38.33 -69.31
CA GLY A 1100 -44.34 36.90 -69.58
C GLY A 1100 -45.21 35.85 -68.85
N ASP A 1101 -46.53 36.05 -68.79
CA ASP A 1101 -47.54 35.13 -68.22
C ASP A 1101 -47.99 34.06 -69.27
N PRO A 1102 -48.69 32.94 -68.97
CA PRO A 1102 -48.94 32.22 -67.70
C PRO A 1102 -48.55 30.71 -67.72
N ARG A 1103 -48.43 30.08 -66.54
CA ARG A 1103 -49.11 28.79 -66.19
C ARG A 1103 -48.94 28.39 -64.72
#